data_AF-A0AAN7LSL9-F1
#
_entry.id   AF-A0AAN7LSL9-F1
#
_cell.length_a   1.000
_cell.length_b   1.000
_cell.length_c   1.000
_cell.angle_alpha   90.00
_cell.angle_beta   90.00
_cell.angle_gamma   90.00
#
_symmetry.space_group_name_H-M   'P 1'
#
loop_
_entity.id
_entity.type
_entity.pdbx_description
1 polymer ?
#
loop_
_entity_poly.entity_id
_entity_poly.type
_entity_poly.pdbx_seq_one_letter_code
_entity_poly.pdbx_strand_id
1 'polypeptide(L)'
;MQAGGGVICGVSRATFIPSLLRRNYGGASTLRCFSAPDHAGFIRDVAVTQPPAHLPQLLSVLQARGDKLVSPGVKNGIIPLAIPLAEKSSGAITALLRWPTAPSGMEMPVVEVQRHGVWLLAKNVDQFIHRILVEEDVLSSAERSDDLFNASGHAGDKLYRKGDFSKSNVSSLDVYLLRKVGLFPDVLERKVMKHFESGDHVSALVTGEFYTKKENFPGFARPFVFNAEILLRVGRSIEAKDAARGALKSPWWTLGCKYQDVADIAEWEDEQIEYVKEKITEEGRQEDLKKGKPLEQILLDEAAFLLDLASVDGSWDDSVERIGECYNNAGLHDIARSCWFESPRVLSLSQREDAEPLHSSKTVVTMVQAKHNKSKPRKQPHQAKKYGKQTDMAQFRPQLDALGLKIVQVTADGNCFFRALADQLEGSEDEHGKYRSMVVQYIKKNRETFEPFIEDEVPFDEYCQTMENDGTWAGHMELQAASLVTRSNICIHQNMSPRWYIRNFEQPGYRMIHLSYHDEEHYNSVRLKEDPGDGPARPVAIKADSDLSSSSCQAKSELKKSKGGPGKNMVDAGSVKIVMAGSGCENAEKVEQILEQMAGDVDAAIEYLVAEQETEEISEEISLSNCPAETSYDDAVHGISEQSKEKNENDTIRQDSWTNSIKQTHKDNNMLPEDKKIPRNKACPCGSKKKYKSCCGSAARRPNIV
;
A
#
# COMPACT_ATOMS: atom_id res chain seq x y z
N MET A 1 89.49 4.43 6.22
CA MET A 1 90.50 3.49 6.78
C MET A 1 89.99 2.05 6.56
N GLN A 2 90.83 1.04 6.75
CA GLN A 2 90.59 -0.35 6.33
C GLN A 2 90.08 -1.26 7.47
N ALA A 3 89.70 -2.49 7.08
CA ALA A 3 89.53 -3.72 7.87
C ALA A 3 88.28 -3.83 8.79
N GLY A 4 87.76 -5.05 9.04
CA GLY A 4 88.04 -6.34 8.40
C GLY A 4 87.93 -7.58 9.30
N GLY A 5 87.49 -8.71 8.74
CA GLY A 5 87.36 -10.02 9.43
C GLY A 5 85.96 -10.26 10.05
N GLY A 6 85.45 -11.49 10.16
CA GLY A 6 86.02 -12.80 9.76
C GLY A 6 84.95 -13.90 9.65
N VAL A 7 85.35 -15.10 9.24
CA VAL A 7 84.48 -16.27 8.89
C VAL A 7 84.86 -17.48 9.75
N ILE A 8 83.94 -18.44 9.99
CA ILE A 8 84.20 -19.90 10.06
C ILE A 8 82.87 -20.70 10.25
N CYS A 9 82.82 -21.93 9.73
CA CYS A 9 81.66 -22.85 9.76
C CYS A 9 81.88 -24.08 10.68
N GLY A 10 80.83 -24.84 10.96
CA GLY A 10 80.89 -26.18 11.60
C GLY A 10 79.81 -27.13 11.06
N VAL A 11 80.09 -28.44 10.96
CA VAL A 11 79.32 -29.39 10.11
C VAL A 11 79.21 -30.82 10.70
N SER A 12 77.97 -31.33 10.84
CA SER A 12 77.57 -32.78 10.93
C SER A 12 78.11 -33.64 12.12
N ARG A 13 77.61 -34.85 12.45
CA ARG A 13 76.78 -35.85 11.71
C ARG A 13 75.88 -36.70 12.66
N ALA A 14 75.05 -37.59 12.09
CA ALA A 14 74.05 -38.49 12.73
C ALA A 14 74.67 -39.55 13.71
N THR A 15 73.93 -40.29 14.56
CA THR A 15 72.76 -41.21 14.34
C THR A 15 71.79 -41.19 15.56
N PHE A 16 70.78 -42.05 15.82
CA PHE A 16 70.27 -43.34 15.30
C PHE A 16 68.72 -43.46 15.57
N ILE A 17 68.03 -44.51 15.11
CA ILE A 17 66.58 -44.79 15.36
C ILE A 17 66.37 -46.21 15.94
N PRO A 18 65.43 -46.39 16.89
CA PRO A 18 64.47 -47.50 16.78
C PRO A 18 63.00 -47.09 17.03
N SER A 19 62.07 -47.83 16.42
CA SER A 19 60.62 -47.59 16.42
C SER A 19 59.87 -48.31 17.54
N LEU A 20 58.71 -47.77 17.98
CA LEU A 20 57.57 -48.56 18.47
C LEU A 20 56.25 -47.76 18.36
N LEU A 21 55.11 -48.44 18.14
CA LEU A 21 53.82 -47.80 17.85
C LEU A 21 53.01 -47.46 19.11
N ARG A 22 52.24 -46.36 19.06
CA ARG A 22 50.95 -46.23 19.77
C ARG A 22 49.97 -45.29 19.04
N ARG A 23 48.67 -45.50 19.27
CA ARG A 23 47.55 -44.90 18.54
C ARG A 23 47.39 -43.39 18.78
N ASN A 24 46.87 -42.69 17.77
CA ASN A 24 46.24 -41.37 17.91
C ASN A 24 45.06 -41.43 18.89
N TYR A 25 45.00 -40.46 19.80
CA TYR A 25 43.79 -39.75 20.22
C TYR A 25 44.20 -38.37 20.74
N GLY A 26 43.64 -37.31 20.17
CA GLY A 26 43.95 -35.92 20.50
C GLY A 26 43.27 -34.99 19.50
N GLY A 27 42.24 -34.27 19.94
CA GLY A 27 41.42 -33.46 19.06
C GLY A 27 42.12 -32.18 18.61
N ALA A 28 42.04 -31.86 17.32
CA ALA A 28 42.44 -30.55 16.83
C ALA A 28 41.36 -29.53 17.22
N SER A 29 41.72 -28.54 18.03
CA SER A 29 40.85 -27.39 18.31
C SER A 29 40.84 -26.47 17.08
N THR A 30 39.85 -26.66 16.21
CA THR A 30 39.70 -25.87 14.97
C THR A 30 39.51 -24.40 15.31
N LEU A 31 40.50 -23.57 15.00
CA LEU A 31 40.35 -22.12 14.96
C LEU A 31 39.25 -21.79 13.95
N ARG A 32 38.08 -21.33 14.43
CA ARG A 32 37.03 -20.80 13.57
C ARG A 32 37.54 -19.51 12.94
N CYS A 33 37.96 -19.60 11.68
CA CYS A 33 38.03 -18.43 10.82
C CYS A 33 36.59 -17.92 10.67
N PHE A 34 36.33 -16.69 11.11
CA PHE A 34 35.05 -16.04 10.87
C PHE A 34 34.98 -15.67 9.39
N SER A 35 34.22 -16.45 8.60
CA SER A 35 33.80 -16.05 7.26
C SER A 35 33.00 -14.76 7.33
N ALA A 36 33.12 -13.89 6.32
CA ALA A 36 32.21 -12.77 6.16
C ALA A 36 30.75 -13.26 6.11
N PRO A 37 29.75 -12.48 6.59
CA PRO A 37 28.38 -12.96 6.66
C PRO A 37 27.77 -13.15 5.26
N ASP A 38 27.39 -14.39 4.92
CA ASP A 38 26.80 -14.71 3.62
C ASP A 38 25.31 -14.31 3.56
N HIS A 39 25.08 -13.04 3.27
CA HIS A 39 23.74 -12.48 3.08
C HIS A 39 23.03 -13.08 1.86
N ALA A 40 23.75 -13.40 0.78
CA ALA A 40 23.16 -13.98 -0.43
C ALA A 40 22.72 -15.43 -0.20
N GLY A 41 23.51 -16.20 0.55
CA GLY A 41 23.12 -17.52 1.06
C GLY A 41 21.93 -17.45 2.01
N PHE A 42 21.96 -16.56 3.00
CA PHE A 42 20.81 -16.37 3.91
C PHE A 42 19.51 -16.08 3.15
N ILE A 43 19.53 -15.13 2.21
CA ILE A 43 18.33 -14.73 1.47
C ILE A 43 17.77 -15.89 0.62
N ARG A 44 18.64 -16.67 -0.02
CA ARG A 44 18.24 -17.81 -0.85
C ARG A 44 17.80 -19.04 -0.04
N ASP A 45 18.52 -19.34 1.04
CA ASP A 45 18.46 -20.64 1.71
C ASP A 45 17.60 -20.59 3.01
N VAL A 46 17.57 -19.45 3.69
CA VAL A 46 16.70 -19.18 4.87
C VAL A 46 15.46 -18.39 4.46
N ALA A 47 15.62 -17.33 3.68
CA ALA A 47 14.52 -16.46 3.27
C ALA A 47 13.89 -16.84 1.90
N VAL A 48 14.31 -17.96 1.30
CA VAL A 48 13.68 -18.65 0.15
C VAL A 48 13.26 -17.70 -1.00
N THR A 49 14.07 -16.66 -1.25
CA THR A 49 13.79 -15.66 -2.28
C THR A 49 15.07 -15.29 -3.05
N GLN A 50 14.93 -14.54 -4.14
CA GLN A 50 16.06 -14.14 -4.97
C GLN A 50 16.90 -13.05 -4.28
N PRO A 51 18.23 -13.25 -4.10
CA PRO A 51 19.11 -12.18 -3.63
C PRO A 51 19.17 -11.02 -4.65
N PRO A 52 19.11 -9.74 -4.21
CA PRO A 52 19.28 -8.60 -5.10
C PRO A 52 20.65 -8.63 -5.82
N ALA A 53 20.66 -8.29 -7.10
CA ALA A 53 21.79 -8.56 -8.00
C ALA A 53 23.14 -8.02 -7.50
N HIS A 54 23.17 -6.77 -7.02
CA HIS A 54 24.39 -6.10 -6.57
C HIS A 54 24.53 -6.05 -5.03
N LEU A 55 23.89 -6.96 -4.29
CA LEU A 55 24.00 -7.02 -2.82
C LEU A 55 25.46 -7.11 -2.30
N PRO A 56 26.38 -7.88 -2.91
CA PRO A 56 27.79 -7.89 -2.47
C PRO A 56 28.49 -6.52 -2.62
N GLN A 57 28.12 -5.76 -3.65
CA GLN A 57 28.62 -4.41 -3.90
C GLN A 57 28.04 -3.44 -2.88
N LEU A 58 26.76 -3.54 -2.53
CA LEU A 58 26.17 -2.74 -1.45
C LEU A 58 26.86 -3.02 -0.10
N LEU A 59 27.11 -4.27 0.26
CA LEU A 59 27.84 -4.61 1.49
C LEU A 59 29.25 -4.00 1.49
N SER A 60 29.92 -4.03 0.34
CA SER A 60 31.25 -3.42 0.16
C SER A 60 31.20 -1.89 0.31
N VAL A 61 30.20 -1.24 -0.30
CA VAL A 61 29.96 0.22 -0.21
C VAL A 61 29.62 0.65 1.22
N LEU A 62 28.79 -0.10 1.94
CA LEU A 62 28.47 0.16 3.35
C LEU A 62 29.72 0.03 4.22
N GLN A 63 30.54 -1.01 4.02
CA GLN A 63 31.79 -1.17 4.74
C GLN A 63 32.80 -0.04 4.43
N ALA A 64 32.89 0.41 3.17
CA ALA A 64 33.73 1.53 2.77
C ALA A 64 33.20 2.90 3.26
N ARG A 65 31.89 3.03 3.51
CA ARG A 65 31.26 4.18 4.20
C ARG A 65 31.62 4.22 5.70
N GLY A 66 32.15 3.13 6.25
CA GLY A 66 32.48 2.97 7.67
C GLY A 66 31.39 2.27 8.49
N ASP A 67 30.31 1.78 7.86
CA ASP A 67 29.27 1.01 8.53
C ASP A 67 29.76 -0.41 8.84
N LYS A 68 29.40 -0.94 10.00
CA LYS A 68 29.85 -2.25 10.51
C LYS A 68 28.90 -3.35 10.03
N LEU A 69 29.37 -4.29 9.21
CA LEU A 69 28.54 -5.40 8.73
C LEU A 69 27.97 -6.25 9.88
N VAL A 70 26.71 -6.67 9.73
CA VAL A 70 25.93 -7.47 10.70
C VAL A 70 25.74 -8.89 10.14
N SER A 71 25.38 -9.88 10.99
CA SER A 71 24.91 -11.18 10.48
C SER A 71 23.45 -11.04 10.02
N PRO A 72 23.07 -11.50 8.81
CA PRO A 72 21.69 -11.42 8.31
C PRO A 72 20.69 -12.22 9.17
N GLY A 73 21.20 -13.11 10.04
CA GLY A 73 20.39 -13.84 11.01
C GLY A 73 19.98 -13.03 12.23
N VAL A 74 20.62 -11.92 12.59
CA VAL A 74 20.35 -11.20 13.85
C VAL A 74 18.91 -10.66 13.87
N LYS A 75 18.14 -10.99 14.91
CA LYS A 75 16.75 -10.51 15.12
C LYS A 75 16.52 -9.70 16.40
N ASN A 76 17.36 -9.85 17.41
CA ASN A 76 17.18 -9.15 18.70
C ASN A 76 17.12 -7.64 18.50
N GLY A 77 16.08 -6.99 19.03
CA GLY A 77 15.88 -5.54 18.98
C GLY A 77 15.44 -4.98 17.61
N ILE A 78 15.18 -5.82 16.60
CA ILE A 78 14.72 -5.37 15.28
C ILE A 78 13.41 -6.05 14.84
N ILE A 79 12.69 -5.40 13.93
CA ILE A 79 11.49 -5.99 13.29
C ILE A 79 11.85 -7.32 12.61
N PRO A 80 11.11 -8.43 12.83
CA PRO A 80 11.52 -9.75 12.36
C PRO A 80 11.55 -9.88 10.82
N LEU A 81 10.87 -8.98 10.11
CA LEU A 81 10.84 -8.88 8.65
C LEU A 81 12.09 -8.25 8.02
N ALA A 82 12.95 -7.61 8.83
CA ALA A 82 14.21 -7.04 8.36
C ALA A 82 15.33 -8.10 8.30
N ILE A 83 16.13 -8.05 7.25
CA ILE A 83 17.38 -8.78 7.08
C ILE A 83 18.51 -7.74 7.21
N PRO A 84 19.16 -7.61 8.38
CA PRO A 84 20.15 -6.56 8.61
C PRO A 84 21.38 -6.74 7.71
N LEU A 85 21.95 -5.62 7.25
CA LEU A 85 23.17 -5.57 6.43
C LEU A 85 24.34 -4.96 7.21
N ALA A 86 24.14 -3.76 7.78
CA ALA A 86 25.19 -3.01 8.46
C ALA A 86 24.62 -2.07 9.54
N GLU A 87 25.40 -1.88 10.61
CA GLU A 87 25.16 -0.98 11.72
C GLU A 87 25.96 0.32 11.51
N LYS A 88 25.26 1.46 11.46
CA LYS A 88 25.85 2.80 11.35
C LYS A 88 26.47 3.24 12.67
N SER A 89 27.37 4.21 12.65
CA SER A 89 27.97 4.79 13.88
C SER A 89 26.96 5.46 14.83
N SER A 90 25.71 5.67 14.40
CA SER A 90 24.57 6.14 15.20
C SER A 90 23.82 5.02 15.94
N GLY A 91 24.14 3.75 15.68
CA GLY A 91 23.38 2.58 16.15
C GLY A 91 22.14 2.24 15.31
N ALA A 92 21.84 3.03 14.27
CA ALA A 92 20.79 2.69 13.30
C ALA A 92 21.26 1.59 12.34
N ILE A 93 20.37 0.67 11.96
CA ILE A 93 20.73 -0.52 11.16
C ILE A 93 20.17 -0.37 9.75
N THR A 94 21.04 -0.42 8.73
CA THR A 94 20.65 -0.59 7.32
C THR A 94 20.28 -2.05 7.09
N ALA A 95 19.11 -2.32 6.51
CA ALA A 95 18.58 -3.66 6.27
C ALA A 95 17.90 -3.77 4.89
N LEU A 96 17.70 -5.00 4.41
CA LEU A 96 16.67 -5.30 3.41
C LEU A 96 15.37 -5.63 4.13
N LEU A 97 14.24 -5.12 3.63
CA LEU A 97 12.92 -5.50 4.13
C LEU A 97 12.33 -6.63 3.29
N ARG A 98 11.99 -7.75 3.93
CA ARG A 98 11.27 -8.85 3.27
C ARG A 98 9.77 -8.73 3.57
N TRP A 99 9.03 -8.18 2.62
CA TRP A 99 7.57 -8.01 2.76
C TRP A 99 6.86 -9.38 2.76
N PRO A 100 5.93 -9.67 3.71
CA PRO A 100 5.31 -10.99 3.84
C PRO A 100 4.50 -11.43 2.62
N THR A 101 3.85 -10.47 1.99
CA THR A 101 2.93 -10.63 0.85
C THR A 101 3.30 -9.61 -0.24
N ALA A 102 4.57 -9.60 -0.63
CA ALA A 102 5.09 -8.70 -1.66
C ALA A 102 4.27 -8.79 -2.96
N PRO A 103 3.83 -7.67 -3.57
CA PRO A 103 3.26 -7.67 -4.91
C PRO A 103 4.24 -8.23 -5.95
N SER A 104 3.72 -8.80 -7.03
CA SER A 104 4.56 -9.24 -8.15
C SER A 104 5.42 -8.08 -8.68
N GLY A 105 6.70 -8.32 -8.91
CA GLY A 105 7.66 -7.30 -9.33
C GLY A 105 8.22 -6.38 -8.22
N MET A 106 7.74 -6.49 -6.96
CA MET A 106 8.37 -5.76 -5.84
C MET A 106 9.69 -6.43 -5.43
N GLU A 107 10.81 -5.77 -5.73
CA GLU A 107 12.11 -6.08 -5.11
C GLU A 107 12.10 -5.80 -3.60
N MET A 108 13.01 -6.40 -2.85
CA MET A 108 13.21 -6.08 -1.43
C MET A 108 13.83 -4.67 -1.28
N PRO A 109 13.12 -3.70 -0.69
CA PRO A 109 13.66 -2.35 -0.53
C PRO A 109 14.73 -2.29 0.55
N VAL A 110 15.61 -1.30 0.42
CA VAL A 110 16.61 -0.98 1.45
C VAL A 110 15.96 -0.03 2.45
N VAL A 111 16.04 -0.36 3.74
CA VAL A 111 15.43 0.38 4.83
C VAL A 111 16.43 0.67 5.95
N GLU A 112 16.17 1.72 6.72
CA GLU A 112 16.74 1.90 8.05
C GLU A 112 15.78 1.33 9.09
N VAL A 113 16.26 0.42 9.95
CA VAL A 113 15.51 -0.03 11.12
C VAL A 113 15.70 0.98 12.25
N GLN A 114 14.58 1.43 12.80
CA GLN A 114 14.51 2.32 13.94
C GLN A 114 13.66 1.69 15.06
N ARG A 115 13.62 2.31 16.23
CA ARG A 115 12.91 1.76 17.40
C ARG A 115 11.43 1.44 17.12
N HIS A 116 10.73 2.32 16.41
CA HIS A 116 9.29 2.23 16.17
C HIS A 116 8.93 1.66 14.78
N GLY A 117 9.88 1.08 14.05
CA GLY A 117 9.61 0.48 12.74
C GLY A 117 10.76 0.63 11.76
N VAL A 118 10.44 0.92 10.50
CA VAL A 118 11.41 1.11 9.42
C VAL A 118 11.15 2.41 8.66
N TRP A 119 12.23 3.00 8.14
CA TRP A 119 12.19 4.12 7.20
C TRP A 119 12.80 3.70 5.87
N LEU A 120 12.12 3.99 4.77
CA LEU A 120 12.51 3.55 3.43
C LEU A 120 13.67 4.41 2.88
N LEU A 121 14.80 3.77 2.55
CA LEU A 121 15.99 4.43 2.01
C LEU A 121 16.08 4.37 0.48
N ALA A 122 15.59 3.28 -0.14
CA ALA A 122 15.52 3.08 -1.59
C ALA A 122 14.58 1.93 -1.96
N LYS A 123 13.98 1.94 -3.17
CA LYS A 123 13.08 0.85 -3.62
C LYS A 123 13.81 -0.48 -3.84
N ASN A 124 15.10 -0.44 -4.17
CA ASN A 124 15.95 -1.61 -4.37
C ASN A 124 17.43 -1.28 -4.07
N VAL A 125 18.30 -2.27 -4.22
CA VAL A 125 19.75 -2.14 -3.97
C VAL A 125 20.43 -1.20 -4.98
N ASP A 126 20.06 -1.27 -6.26
CA ASP A 126 20.69 -0.49 -7.33
C ASP A 126 20.46 1.03 -7.14
N GLN A 127 19.24 1.44 -6.80
CA GLN A 127 18.93 2.84 -6.47
C GLN A 127 19.73 3.34 -5.26
N PHE A 128 19.96 2.49 -4.25
CA PHE A 128 20.72 2.88 -3.07
C PHE A 128 22.22 3.02 -3.35
N ILE A 129 22.82 2.10 -4.12
CA ILE A 129 24.22 2.22 -4.58
C ILE A 129 24.38 3.48 -5.43
N HIS A 130 23.53 3.67 -6.45
CA HIS A 130 23.59 4.83 -7.34
C HIS A 130 23.48 6.14 -6.55
N ARG A 131 22.51 6.24 -5.63
CA ARG A 131 22.37 7.40 -4.74
C ARG A 131 23.64 7.69 -3.94
N ILE A 132 24.24 6.68 -3.31
CA ILE A 132 25.47 6.87 -2.50
C ILE A 132 26.62 7.39 -3.36
N LEU A 133 26.77 6.92 -4.59
CA LEU A 133 27.81 7.39 -5.50
C LEU A 133 27.59 8.84 -5.97
N VAL A 134 26.34 9.25 -6.21
CA VAL A 134 25.99 10.65 -6.53
C VAL A 134 26.22 11.56 -5.33
N GLU A 135 25.79 11.16 -4.13
CA GLU A 135 26.02 11.92 -2.89
C GLU A 135 27.53 12.09 -2.63
N GLU A 136 28.35 11.05 -2.84
CA GLU A 136 29.80 11.15 -2.69
C GLU A 136 30.47 12.00 -3.78
N ASP A 137 30.01 11.96 -5.03
CA ASP A 137 30.55 12.81 -6.11
C ASP A 137 30.34 14.30 -5.86
N VAL A 138 29.23 14.67 -5.20
CA VAL A 138 28.93 16.05 -4.80
C VAL A 138 29.66 16.46 -3.52
N LEU A 139 29.91 15.52 -2.59
CA LEU A 139 30.60 15.78 -1.32
C LEU A 139 32.14 15.69 -1.42
N SER A 140 32.68 15.01 -2.43
CA SER A 140 34.12 14.79 -2.57
C SER A 140 34.84 15.97 -3.23
N SER A 141 35.45 16.82 -2.41
CA SER A 141 36.63 17.57 -2.83
C SER A 141 37.69 16.62 -3.37
N ALA A 142 38.52 17.07 -4.33
CA ALA A 142 39.48 16.26 -5.08
C ALA A 142 40.57 15.50 -4.27
N GLU A 143 40.58 15.62 -2.94
CA GLU A 143 41.49 14.93 -2.02
C GLU A 143 40.84 13.75 -1.25
N ARG A 144 39.52 13.48 -1.42
CA ARG A 144 38.91 12.25 -0.89
C ARG A 144 39.29 11.02 -1.71
N SER A 145 39.54 9.90 -1.03
CA SER A 145 39.83 8.61 -1.67
C SER A 145 38.60 8.08 -2.41
N ASP A 146 38.81 7.41 -3.55
CA ASP A 146 37.77 6.82 -4.39
C ASP A 146 37.15 5.54 -3.79
N ASP A 147 37.20 5.37 -2.47
CA ASP A 147 36.91 4.10 -1.78
C ASP A 147 35.49 3.60 -2.02
N LEU A 148 34.48 4.49 -2.05
CA LEU A 148 33.09 4.12 -2.34
C LEU A 148 32.90 3.70 -3.82
N PHE A 149 33.56 4.37 -4.76
CA PHE A 149 33.54 3.99 -6.18
C PHE A 149 34.22 2.63 -6.37
N ASN A 150 35.43 2.45 -5.84
CA ASN A 150 36.16 1.19 -5.87
C ASN A 150 35.38 0.03 -5.22
N ALA A 151 34.69 0.28 -4.10
CA ALA A 151 33.88 -0.72 -3.41
C ALA A 151 32.58 -1.09 -4.16
N SER A 152 32.01 -0.14 -4.92
CA SER A 152 30.83 -0.41 -5.76
C SER A 152 31.14 -1.26 -7.00
N GLY A 153 32.40 -1.23 -7.48
CA GLY A 153 32.88 -2.03 -8.61
C GLY A 153 31.96 -1.98 -9.84
N HIS A 154 31.71 -3.14 -10.45
CA HIS A 154 30.91 -3.23 -11.68
C HIS A 154 29.46 -2.73 -11.54
N ALA A 155 28.92 -2.66 -10.32
CA ALA A 155 27.61 -2.04 -10.10
C ALA A 155 27.72 -0.52 -10.25
N GLY A 156 28.75 0.11 -9.68
CA GLY A 156 29.07 1.51 -9.90
C GLY A 156 29.35 1.83 -11.37
N ASP A 157 30.23 1.06 -12.03
CA ASP A 157 30.58 1.24 -13.45
C ASP A 157 29.35 1.26 -14.40
N LYS A 158 28.29 0.54 -14.01
CA LYS A 158 26.99 0.46 -14.69
C LYS A 158 26.04 1.60 -14.29
N LEU A 159 25.99 1.95 -12.99
CA LEU A 159 24.98 2.85 -12.44
C LEU A 159 25.38 4.32 -12.52
N TYR A 160 26.64 4.68 -12.24
CA TYR A 160 27.07 6.08 -12.13
C TYR A 160 28.58 6.26 -12.32
N ARG A 161 29.00 7.22 -13.15
CA ARG A 161 30.43 7.56 -13.31
C ARG A 161 30.77 8.86 -12.62
N LYS A 162 31.95 8.91 -12.00
CA LYS A 162 32.44 10.10 -11.28
C LYS A 162 32.40 11.35 -12.17
N GLY A 163 31.90 12.45 -11.62
CA GLY A 163 31.64 13.72 -12.28
C GLY A 163 30.39 13.78 -13.17
N ASP A 164 29.56 12.74 -13.31
CA ASP A 164 28.37 12.79 -14.18
C ASP A 164 27.33 13.83 -13.73
N PHE A 165 27.16 14.02 -12.41
CA PHE A 165 26.38 15.12 -11.83
C PHE A 165 26.87 16.47 -12.37
N SER A 166 28.18 16.73 -12.30
CA SER A 166 28.77 17.98 -12.79
C SER A 166 28.63 18.15 -14.32
N LYS A 167 28.65 17.06 -15.09
CA LYS A 167 28.43 17.07 -16.56
C LYS A 167 26.97 17.30 -16.94
N SER A 168 26.02 16.95 -16.07
CA SER A 168 24.58 17.01 -16.34
C SER A 168 24.00 18.44 -16.39
N ASN A 169 24.75 19.43 -15.89
CA ASN A 169 24.32 20.82 -15.67
C ASN A 169 23.11 20.98 -14.71
N VAL A 170 22.68 19.92 -14.01
CA VAL A 170 21.60 20.00 -13.01
C VAL A 170 22.12 20.71 -11.75
N SER A 171 21.55 21.87 -11.44
CA SER A 171 21.99 22.76 -10.37
C SER A 171 21.75 22.25 -8.94
N SER A 172 21.02 21.14 -8.76
CA SER A 172 20.56 20.66 -7.45
C SER A 172 20.66 19.14 -7.34
N LEU A 173 21.39 18.66 -6.33
CA LEU A 173 21.52 17.23 -5.99
C LEU A 173 20.16 16.54 -5.88
N ASP A 174 19.21 17.13 -5.15
CA ASP A 174 17.87 16.55 -4.97
C ASP A 174 17.10 16.42 -6.31
N VAL A 175 17.31 17.33 -7.26
CA VAL A 175 16.68 17.25 -8.59
C VAL A 175 17.35 16.18 -9.44
N TYR A 176 18.68 16.04 -9.36
CA TYR A 176 19.40 14.97 -10.04
C TYR A 176 18.98 13.59 -9.51
N LEU A 177 18.90 13.42 -8.18
CA LEU A 177 18.44 12.16 -7.57
C LEU A 177 17.05 11.77 -8.08
N LEU A 178 16.08 12.68 -8.03
CA LEU A 178 14.71 12.40 -8.48
C LEU A 178 14.61 12.11 -9.99
N ARG A 179 15.40 12.80 -10.84
CA ARG A 179 15.33 12.65 -12.30
C ARG A 179 16.23 11.55 -12.90
N LYS A 180 17.31 11.14 -12.22
CA LYS A 180 18.34 10.23 -12.78
C LYS A 180 18.63 9.00 -11.92
N VAL A 181 18.07 8.92 -10.71
CA VAL A 181 18.26 7.76 -9.80
C VAL A 181 16.93 7.14 -9.41
N GLY A 182 15.97 7.94 -8.95
CA GLY A 182 14.64 7.49 -8.55
C GLY A 182 14.02 8.32 -7.43
N LEU A 183 12.79 7.96 -7.06
CA LEU A 183 12.06 8.63 -5.97
C LEU A 183 12.55 8.12 -4.61
N PHE A 184 12.92 9.06 -3.73
CA PHE A 184 13.35 8.80 -2.36
C PHE A 184 12.50 9.59 -1.36
N PRO A 185 12.04 8.98 -0.25
CA PRO A 185 11.25 9.65 0.78
C PRO A 185 11.86 10.96 1.29
N ASP A 186 13.09 10.92 1.80
CA ASP A 186 13.76 12.08 2.40
C ASP A 186 14.12 13.18 1.39
N VAL A 187 14.31 12.83 0.12
CA VAL A 187 14.55 13.80 -0.97
C VAL A 187 13.25 14.55 -1.30
N LEU A 188 12.10 13.87 -1.29
CA LEU A 188 10.79 14.50 -1.46
C LEU A 188 10.41 15.34 -0.23
N GLU A 189 10.63 14.83 0.99
CA GLU A 189 10.46 15.61 2.23
C GLU A 189 11.32 16.88 2.20
N ARG A 190 12.58 16.82 1.71
CA ARG A 190 13.42 18.00 1.46
C ARG A 190 12.88 18.95 0.40
N LYS A 191 12.44 18.47 -0.79
CA LYS A 191 11.87 19.35 -1.83
C LYS A 191 10.65 20.10 -1.27
N VAL A 192 9.74 19.40 -0.57
CA VAL A 192 8.58 20.03 0.10
C VAL A 192 9.01 21.07 1.13
N MET A 193 9.96 20.76 2.01
CA MET A 193 10.47 21.71 3.00
C MET A 193 11.12 22.94 2.36
N LYS A 194 11.89 22.77 1.27
CA LYS A 194 12.52 23.89 0.54
C LYS A 194 11.48 24.84 -0.09
N HIS A 195 10.40 24.31 -0.66
CA HIS A 195 9.27 25.13 -1.12
C HIS A 195 8.59 25.84 0.06
N PHE A 196 8.40 25.16 1.20
CA PHE A 196 7.81 25.75 2.39
C PHE A 196 8.67 26.89 2.98
N GLU A 197 9.98 26.71 3.06
CA GLU A 197 10.96 27.68 3.58
C GLU A 197 11.13 28.91 2.67
N SER A 198 10.89 28.76 1.36
CA SER A 198 10.85 29.88 0.41
C SER A 198 9.49 30.59 0.33
N GLY A 199 8.49 30.14 1.12
CA GLY A 199 7.14 30.71 1.15
C GLY A 199 6.21 30.20 0.04
N ASP A 200 6.70 29.32 -0.83
CA ASP A 200 5.94 28.63 -1.87
C ASP A 200 5.15 27.45 -1.28
N HIS A 201 4.13 27.79 -0.50
CA HIS A 201 3.24 26.80 0.11
C HIS A 201 2.43 26.02 -0.93
N VAL A 202 2.28 26.50 -2.16
CA VAL A 202 1.54 25.81 -3.22
C VAL A 202 2.36 24.63 -3.74
N SER A 203 3.61 24.84 -4.18
CA SER A 203 4.45 23.73 -4.65
C SER A 203 4.84 22.80 -3.50
N ALA A 204 4.92 23.28 -2.26
CA ALA A 204 5.08 22.43 -1.08
C ALA A 204 3.90 21.45 -0.92
N LEU A 205 2.66 21.93 -1.07
CA LEU A 205 1.46 21.10 -1.00
C LEU A 205 1.34 20.15 -2.21
N VAL A 206 1.61 20.62 -3.43
CA VAL A 206 1.57 19.77 -4.65
C VAL A 206 2.63 18.68 -4.59
N THR A 207 3.85 18.98 -4.11
CA THR A 207 4.90 17.96 -3.94
C THR A 207 4.57 17.01 -2.77
N GLY A 208 3.90 17.49 -1.72
CA GLY A 208 3.40 16.66 -0.62
C GLY A 208 2.29 15.69 -1.04
N GLU A 209 1.35 16.14 -1.88
CA GLU A 209 0.32 15.31 -2.49
C GLU A 209 0.91 14.31 -3.50
N PHE A 210 1.87 14.74 -4.33
CA PHE A 210 2.62 13.81 -5.18
C PHE A 210 3.33 12.73 -4.37
N TYR A 211 3.88 13.05 -3.19
CA TYR A 211 4.56 12.09 -2.33
C TYR A 211 3.61 11.01 -1.80
N THR A 212 2.32 11.28 -1.58
CA THR A 212 1.33 10.29 -1.09
C THR A 212 0.79 9.32 -2.16
N LYS A 213 1.17 9.48 -3.43
CA LYS A 213 0.79 8.57 -4.52
C LYS A 213 1.11 7.11 -4.19
N LYS A 214 0.14 6.22 -4.36
CA LYS A 214 0.20 4.79 -3.96
C LYS A 214 1.30 4.02 -4.72
N GLU A 215 1.52 4.39 -5.97
CA GLU A 215 2.57 3.89 -6.87
C GLU A 215 3.98 4.36 -6.48
N ASN A 216 4.10 5.48 -5.77
CA ASN A 216 5.39 6.02 -5.36
C ASN A 216 6.00 5.17 -4.25
N PHE A 217 5.28 4.88 -3.16
CA PHE A 217 5.80 4.11 -2.02
C PHE A 217 4.78 3.11 -1.46
N PRO A 218 4.41 2.07 -2.24
CA PRO A 218 3.37 1.11 -1.87
C PRO A 218 3.69 0.40 -0.55
N GLY A 219 2.72 0.40 0.38
CA GLY A 219 2.82 -0.23 1.69
C GLY A 219 3.40 0.65 2.81
N PHE A 220 4.03 1.79 2.49
CA PHE A 220 4.64 2.67 3.49
C PHE A 220 3.69 3.80 3.92
N ALA A 221 3.52 3.99 5.23
CA ALA A 221 2.64 4.99 5.81
C ALA A 221 3.27 6.40 5.90
N ARG A 222 4.60 6.51 6.01
CA ARG A 222 5.34 7.79 6.17
C ARG A 222 4.91 8.92 5.20
N PRO A 223 4.65 8.71 3.90
CA PRO A 223 4.23 9.79 3.00
C PRO A 223 2.94 10.48 3.47
N PHE A 224 1.97 9.69 3.95
CA PHE A 224 0.69 10.20 4.45
C PHE A 224 0.86 10.93 5.79
N VAL A 225 1.79 10.46 6.65
CA VAL A 225 2.16 11.16 7.89
C VAL A 225 2.78 12.53 7.58
N PHE A 226 3.78 12.58 6.70
CA PHE A 226 4.44 13.83 6.36
C PHE A 226 3.48 14.82 5.66
N ASN A 227 2.61 14.34 4.77
CA ASN A 227 1.59 15.20 4.18
C ASN A 227 0.62 15.75 5.25
N ALA A 228 0.25 14.96 6.26
CA ALA A 228 -0.52 15.45 7.40
C ALA A 228 0.22 16.52 8.22
N GLU A 229 1.53 16.35 8.47
CA GLU A 229 2.36 17.39 9.10
C GLU A 229 2.35 18.70 8.30
N ILE A 230 2.51 18.63 6.97
CA ILE A 230 2.53 19.81 6.09
C ILE A 230 1.16 20.49 6.03
N LEU A 231 0.08 19.71 5.95
CA LEU A 231 -1.30 20.21 6.01
C LEU A 231 -1.60 20.91 7.35
N LEU A 232 -1.08 20.43 8.48
CA LEU A 232 -1.15 21.15 9.76
C LEU A 232 -0.41 22.49 9.70
N ARG A 233 0.82 22.52 9.14
CA ARG A 233 1.65 23.74 9.08
C ARG A 233 1.02 24.86 8.23
N VAL A 234 0.18 24.53 7.24
CA VAL A 234 -0.62 25.50 6.48
C VAL A 234 -2.04 25.75 7.06
N GLY A 235 -2.37 25.17 8.22
CA GLY A 235 -3.66 25.36 8.89
C GLY A 235 -4.84 24.55 8.31
N ARG A 236 -4.60 23.59 7.41
CA ARG A 236 -5.61 22.70 6.80
C ARG A 236 -5.92 21.51 7.72
N SER A 237 -6.27 21.78 8.99
CA SER A 237 -6.33 20.77 10.05
C SER A 237 -7.30 19.61 9.80
N ILE A 238 -8.42 19.84 9.09
CA ILE A 238 -9.38 18.78 8.74
C ILE A 238 -8.75 17.77 7.77
N GLU A 239 -8.03 18.28 6.77
CA GLU A 239 -7.38 17.46 5.75
C GLU A 239 -6.14 16.75 6.31
N ALA A 240 -5.39 17.41 7.19
CA ALA A 240 -4.30 16.79 7.94
C ALA A 240 -4.77 15.60 8.77
N LYS A 241 -5.89 15.76 9.47
CA LYS A 241 -6.54 14.72 10.27
C LYS A 241 -6.97 13.53 9.42
N ASP A 242 -7.58 13.77 8.26
CA ASP A 242 -7.99 12.68 7.36
C ASP A 242 -6.78 12.03 6.64
N ALA A 243 -5.69 12.77 6.38
CA ALA A 243 -4.42 12.22 5.90
C ALA A 243 -3.73 11.33 6.97
N ALA A 244 -3.71 11.76 8.24
CA ALA A 244 -3.20 10.96 9.36
C ALA A 244 -4.03 9.68 9.57
N ARG A 245 -5.35 9.75 9.42
CA ARG A 245 -6.24 8.58 9.39
C ARG A 245 -6.01 7.68 8.18
N GLY A 246 -5.55 8.23 7.06
CA GLY A 246 -5.04 7.46 5.91
C GLY A 246 -3.76 6.71 6.26
N ALA A 247 -2.81 7.39 6.92
CA ALA A 247 -1.56 6.79 7.37
C ALA A 247 -1.79 5.61 8.33
N LEU A 248 -2.66 5.76 9.32
CA LEU A 248 -2.95 4.74 10.34
C LEU A 248 -3.80 3.55 9.84
N LYS A 249 -4.24 3.55 8.58
CA LYS A 249 -4.77 2.36 7.88
C LYS A 249 -3.66 1.51 7.22
N SER A 250 -2.44 2.04 7.13
CA SER A 250 -1.24 1.33 6.68
C SER A 250 -0.46 0.81 7.90
N PRO A 251 0.45 -0.17 7.75
CA PRO A 251 1.10 -0.80 8.89
C PRO A 251 1.89 0.23 9.73
N TRP A 252 1.67 0.26 11.04
CA TRP A 252 2.15 1.30 11.95
C TRP A 252 3.68 1.31 12.03
N TRP A 253 4.31 0.16 11.85
CA TRP A 253 5.77 0.02 11.71
C TRP A 253 6.38 0.66 10.45
N THR A 254 5.58 1.34 9.62
CA THR A 254 6.04 2.12 8.43
C THR A 254 5.75 3.63 8.53
N LEU A 255 5.29 4.14 9.67
CA LEU A 255 4.96 5.56 9.89
C LEU A 255 6.20 6.48 9.87
N GLY A 256 7.38 5.96 10.21
CA GLY A 256 8.62 6.75 10.37
C GLY A 256 8.67 7.64 11.61
N CYS A 257 7.67 7.56 12.48
CA CYS A 257 7.57 8.22 13.79
C CYS A 257 6.86 7.27 14.78
N LYS A 258 6.43 7.74 15.95
CA LYS A 258 5.58 6.92 16.83
C LYS A 258 4.14 6.93 16.32
N TYR A 259 3.39 5.89 16.67
CA TYR A 259 1.93 5.86 16.51
C TYR A 259 1.25 7.09 17.13
N GLN A 260 1.61 7.46 18.38
CA GLN A 260 0.96 8.57 19.09
C GLN A 260 1.08 9.90 18.35
N ASP A 261 2.26 10.18 17.78
CA ASP A 261 2.54 11.41 17.04
C ASP A 261 1.58 11.60 15.84
N VAL A 262 1.00 10.50 15.33
CA VAL A 262 0.01 10.48 14.23
C VAL A 262 -1.42 10.36 14.74
N ALA A 263 -1.65 9.60 15.82
CA ALA A 263 -2.95 9.47 16.46
C ALA A 263 -3.48 10.80 17.02
N ASP A 264 -2.58 11.64 17.56
CA ASP A 264 -2.88 13.00 18.00
C ASP A 264 -3.39 13.87 16.82
N ILE A 265 -2.83 13.71 15.62
CA ILE A 265 -3.27 14.41 14.40
C ILE A 265 -4.60 13.85 13.88
N ALA A 266 -4.80 12.53 13.96
CA ALA A 266 -6.02 11.85 13.57
C ALA A 266 -7.22 12.13 14.51
N GLU A 267 -6.98 12.75 15.67
CA GLU A 267 -7.86 12.75 16.85
C GLU A 267 -8.39 11.32 17.14
N TRP A 268 -7.46 10.38 17.33
CA TRP A 268 -7.74 9.02 17.75
C TRP A 268 -7.26 8.79 19.18
N GLU A 269 -8.17 8.38 20.06
CA GLU A 269 -7.84 7.84 21.38
C GLU A 269 -7.31 6.39 21.27
N ASP A 270 -6.91 5.79 22.39
CA ASP A 270 -6.39 4.42 22.50
C ASP A 270 -7.37 3.33 21.99
N GLU A 271 -8.60 3.69 21.60
CA GLU A 271 -9.65 2.79 21.08
C GLU A 271 -9.15 1.86 19.96
N GLN A 272 -8.25 2.32 19.08
CA GLN A 272 -7.68 1.46 18.03
C GLN A 272 -6.64 0.47 18.56
N ILE A 273 -5.81 0.88 19.52
CA ILE A 273 -4.87 -0.02 20.20
C ILE A 273 -5.65 -1.09 20.98
N GLU A 274 -6.72 -0.73 21.68
CA GLU A 274 -7.58 -1.68 22.40
C GLU A 274 -8.37 -2.58 21.44
N TYR A 275 -8.83 -2.09 20.28
CA TYR A 275 -9.41 -2.93 19.23
C TYR A 275 -8.40 -3.96 18.68
N VAL A 276 -7.17 -3.53 18.39
CA VAL A 276 -6.10 -4.43 17.92
C VAL A 276 -5.75 -5.47 18.98
N LYS A 277 -5.68 -5.09 20.27
CA LYS A 277 -5.53 -6.02 21.41
C LYS A 277 -6.70 -7.01 21.52
N GLU A 278 -7.95 -6.56 21.37
CA GLU A 278 -9.13 -7.45 21.35
C GLU A 278 -9.05 -8.42 20.16
N LYS A 279 -8.58 -7.98 18.99
CA LYS A 279 -8.47 -8.83 17.80
C LYS A 279 -7.41 -9.93 17.89
N ILE A 280 -6.32 -9.72 18.64
CA ILE A 280 -5.34 -10.78 18.92
C ILE A 280 -5.72 -11.68 20.10
N THR A 281 -6.96 -11.64 20.62
CA THR A 281 -7.47 -12.64 21.57
C THR A 281 -8.06 -13.86 20.86
N GLU A 282 -8.14 -15.00 21.56
CA GLU A 282 -8.88 -16.16 21.03
C GLU A 282 -10.36 -15.83 20.86
N GLU A 283 -10.95 -15.02 21.74
CA GLU A 283 -12.31 -14.49 21.60
C GLU A 283 -12.50 -13.69 20.29
N GLY A 284 -11.53 -12.83 19.95
CA GLY A 284 -11.50 -12.03 18.71
C GLY A 284 -11.33 -12.89 17.46
N ARG A 285 -10.39 -13.85 17.49
CA ARG A 285 -10.19 -14.88 16.44
C ARG A 285 -11.48 -15.68 16.20
N GLN A 286 -12.13 -16.12 17.28
CA GLN A 286 -13.41 -16.82 17.26
C GLN A 286 -14.59 -15.92 16.86
N GLU A 287 -14.46 -14.58 16.91
CA GLU A 287 -15.47 -13.66 16.41
C GLU A 287 -15.42 -13.56 14.88
N ASP A 288 -14.21 -13.44 14.31
CA ASP A 288 -14.04 -13.32 12.85
C ASP A 288 -14.21 -14.65 12.10
N LEU A 289 -13.87 -15.79 12.73
CA LEU A 289 -14.29 -17.11 12.24
C LEU A 289 -15.83 -17.21 12.12
N LYS A 290 -16.58 -16.67 13.09
CA LYS A 290 -18.05 -16.64 13.05
C LYS A 290 -18.62 -15.67 12.01
N LYS A 291 -17.82 -14.68 11.56
CA LYS A 291 -18.14 -13.82 10.42
C LYS A 291 -17.81 -14.47 9.07
N GLY A 292 -17.20 -15.65 9.06
CA GLY A 292 -16.84 -16.40 7.86
C GLY A 292 -15.50 -15.98 7.22
N LYS A 293 -14.62 -15.32 7.99
CA LYS A 293 -13.28 -14.94 7.50
C LYS A 293 -12.37 -16.18 7.43
N PRO A 294 -11.56 -16.38 6.36
CA PRO A 294 -10.64 -17.51 6.26
C PRO A 294 -9.62 -17.54 7.40
N LEU A 295 -9.27 -18.72 7.88
CA LEU A 295 -8.34 -18.88 9.01
C LEU A 295 -6.95 -18.35 8.66
N GLU A 296 -6.52 -18.58 7.43
CA GLU A 296 -5.27 -18.10 6.83
C GLU A 296 -5.20 -16.57 6.90
N GLN A 297 -6.29 -15.88 6.52
CA GLN A 297 -6.35 -14.42 6.59
C GLN A 297 -6.34 -13.92 8.04
N ILE A 298 -7.10 -14.56 8.95
CA ILE A 298 -7.10 -14.16 10.37
C ILE A 298 -5.69 -14.27 10.98
N LEU A 299 -4.92 -15.30 10.61
CA LEU A 299 -3.53 -15.46 11.06
C LEU A 299 -2.59 -14.42 10.45
N LEU A 300 -2.78 -14.03 9.18
CA LEU A 300 -2.02 -12.92 8.57
C LEU A 300 -2.34 -11.58 9.21
N ASP A 301 -3.60 -11.33 9.56
CA ASP A 301 -4.02 -10.12 10.28
C ASP A 301 -3.46 -10.11 11.71
N GLU A 302 -3.47 -11.27 12.40
CA GLU A 302 -2.88 -11.42 13.73
C GLU A 302 -1.36 -11.12 13.71
N ALA A 303 -0.64 -11.57 12.68
CA ALA A 303 0.77 -11.22 12.48
C ALA A 303 0.97 -9.71 12.24
N ALA A 304 0.12 -9.07 11.44
CA ALA A 304 0.17 -7.62 11.21
C ALA A 304 -0.10 -6.83 12.50
N PHE A 305 -1.16 -7.19 13.23
CA PHE A 305 -1.51 -6.60 14.52
C PHE A 305 -0.41 -6.74 15.58
N LEU A 306 0.32 -7.86 15.59
CA LEU A 306 1.46 -8.05 16.49
C LEU A 306 2.66 -7.16 16.11
N LEU A 307 2.94 -6.99 14.82
CA LEU A 307 3.97 -6.04 14.33
C LEU A 307 3.60 -4.59 14.64
N ASP A 308 2.33 -4.23 14.50
CA ASP A 308 1.82 -2.89 14.77
C ASP A 308 1.89 -2.55 16.28
N LEU A 309 1.52 -3.48 17.17
CA LEU A 309 1.69 -3.30 18.62
C LEU A 309 3.18 -3.23 19.03
N ALA A 310 4.03 -4.08 18.46
CA ALA A 310 5.48 -4.04 18.72
C ALA A 310 6.14 -2.72 18.30
N SER A 311 5.62 -2.06 17.24
CA SER A 311 5.98 -0.70 16.84
C SER A 311 5.58 0.35 17.89
N VAL A 312 4.38 0.26 18.47
CA VAL A 312 3.91 1.18 19.52
C VAL A 312 4.83 1.12 20.75
N ASP A 313 5.07 -0.08 21.27
CA ASP A 313 5.97 -0.28 22.42
C ASP A 313 7.44 0.03 22.08
N GLY A 314 7.78 -0.09 20.79
CA GLY A 314 9.14 0.06 20.26
C GLY A 314 10.07 -1.03 20.78
N SER A 315 9.58 -2.27 20.76
CA SER A 315 10.25 -3.50 21.23
C SER A 315 9.68 -4.71 20.49
N TRP A 316 10.54 -5.53 19.89
CA TRP A 316 10.14 -6.61 18.98
C TRP A 316 10.18 -7.99 19.63
N ASP A 317 11.16 -8.24 20.50
CA ASP A 317 11.60 -9.57 20.95
C ASP A 317 10.46 -10.47 21.49
N ASP A 318 9.54 -9.92 22.29
CA ASP A 318 8.42 -10.67 22.87
C ASP A 318 7.33 -11.06 21.84
N SER A 319 7.33 -10.44 20.66
CA SER A 319 6.36 -10.69 19.57
C SER A 319 6.86 -11.67 18.51
N VAL A 320 8.19 -11.77 18.31
CA VAL A 320 8.82 -12.50 17.18
C VAL A 320 8.34 -13.95 17.06
N GLU A 321 8.28 -14.67 18.18
CA GLU A 321 7.91 -16.10 18.19
C GLU A 321 6.49 -16.29 17.64
N ARG A 322 5.53 -15.51 18.17
CA ARG A 322 4.10 -15.58 17.81
C ARG A 322 3.82 -15.06 16.39
N ILE A 323 4.56 -14.03 15.95
CA ILE A 323 4.52 -13.57 14.54
C ILE A 323 4.94 -14.71 13.60
N GLY A 324 6.03 -15.43 13.94
CA GLY A 324 6.46 -16.61 13.21
C GLY A 324 5.43 -17.75 13.23
N GLU A 325 4.81 -18.04 14.37
CA GLU A 325 3.71 -19.02 14.47
C GLU A 325 2.53 -18.66 13.56
N CYS A 326 2.12 -17.38 13.53
CA CYS A 326 1.05 -16.90 12.68
C CYS A 326 1.35 -17.11 11.19
N TYR A 327 2.54 -16.70 10.73
CA TYR A 327 2.96 -16.93 9.34
C TYR A 327 3.08 -18.42 8.99
N ASN A 328 3.62 -19.25 9.90
CA ASN A 328 3.74 -20.69 9.69
C ASN A 328 2.38 -21.36 9.53
N ASN A 329 1.42 -20.98 10.38
CA ASN A 329 0.08 -21.55 10.39
C ASN A 329 -0.79 -21.01 9.24
N ALA A 330 -0.44 -19.84 8.68
CA ALA A 330 -0.99 -19.32 7.41
C ALA A 330 -0.32 -19.91 6.15
N GLY A 331 0.65 -20.83 6.29
CA GLY A 331 1.35 -21.50 5.18
C GLY A 331 2.60 -20.76 4.66
N LEU A 332 2.92 -19.57 5.17
CA LEU A 332 4.13 -18.81 4.85
C LEU A 332 5.33 -19.31 5.70
N HIS A 333 5.63 -20.60 5.58
CA HIS A 333 6.68 -21.29 6.35
C HIS A 333 8.09 -20.70 6.16
N ASP A 334 8.33 -20.09 5.00
CA ASP A 334 9.54 -19.41 4.61
C ASP A 334 9.66 -18.00 5.23
N ILE A 335 8.54 -17.27 5.37
CA ILE A 335 8.49 -16.04 6.18
C ILE A 335 8.74 -16.40 7.65
N ALA A 336 8.02 -17.39 8.19
CA ALA A 336 8.18 -17.84 9.58
C ALA A 336 9.62 -18.25 9.91
N ARG A 337 10.25 -19.08 9.07
CA ARG A 337 11.67 -19.45 9.20
C ARG A 337 12.60 -18.23 9.26
N SER A 338 12.31 -17.22 8.44
CA SER A 338 13.07 -15.97 8.39
C SER A 338 12.79 -15.02 9.56
N CYS A 339 11.72 -15.23 10.33
CA CYS A 339 11.46 -14.56 11.61
C CYS A 339 12.17 -15.25 12.78
N TRP A 340 12.19 -16.59 12.80
CA TRP A 340 12.77 -17.39 13.90
C TRP A 340 14.30 -17.59 13.84
N PHE A 341 14.95 -17.36 12.69
CA PHE A 341 16.39 -17.59 12.57
C PHE A 341 17.18 -16.68 13.54
N GLU A 342 18.12 -17.27 14.30
CA GLU A 342 18.78 -16.71 15.50
C GLU A 342 17.89 -16.32 16.70
N SER A 343 16.61 -16.75 16.79
CA SER A 343 15.89 -16.78 18.07
C SER A 343 16.51 -17.84 19.01
N PRO A 344 17.01 -17.49 20.20
CA PRO A 344 17.71 -18.44 21.08
C PRO A 344 16.84 -19.58 21.65
N ARG A 345 15.52 -19.57 21.42
CA ARG A 345 14.56 -20.52 22.02
C ARG A 345 14.33 -21.79 21.19
N VAL A 346 14.62 -21.79 19.89
CA VAL A 346 14.17 -22.86 18.96
C VAL A 346 15.18 -24.02 18.78
N LEU A 347 16.25 -24.06 19.58
CA LEU A 347 17.23 -25.17 19.57
C LEU A 347 16.89 -26.37 20.48
N SER A 348 15.72 -26.38 21.14
CA SER A 348 15.32 -27.45 22.07
C SER A 348 14.15 -28.34 21.63
N LEU A 349 13.64 -28.19 20.40
CA LEU A 349 12.50 -28.96 19.89
C LEU A 349 12.84 -30.04 18.84
N SER A 350 14.11 -30.17 18.43
CA SER A 350 14.55 -31.20 17.48
C SER A 350 15.01 -32.52 18.12
N GLN A 351 14.60 -32.81 19.37
CA GLN A 351 14.98 -34.02 20.12
C GLN A 351 13.84 -34.52 21.03
N ARG A 352 12.79 -35.13 20.45
CA ARG A 352 11.80 -35.95 21.19
C ARG A 352 10.87 -36.81 20.30
N GLU A 353 11.45 -37.69 19.48
CA GLU A 353 10.71 -38.80 18.85
C GLU A 353 11.43 -40.14 19.08
N ASP A 354 11.24 -40.71 20.28
CA ASP A 354 11.62 -42.08 20.63
C ASP A 354 10.36 -42.92 20.86
N ALA A 355 9.95 -43.72 19.85
CA ALA A 355 8.94 -44.76 19.97
C ALA A 355 9.21 -45.88 18.95
N GLU A 356 9.23 -47.14 19.41
CA GLU A 356 9.68 -48.28 18.60
C GLU A 356 8.64 -48.86 17.60
N PRO A 357 9.09 -49.58 16.55
CA PRO A 357 8.24 -49.99 15.42
C PRO A 357 7.58 -51.37 15.60
N LEU A 358 6.54 -51.65 14.79
CA LEU A 358 5.98 -53.01 14.64
C LEU A 358 5.90 -53.47 13.18
N HIS A 359 6.09 -54.78 12.98
CA HIS A 359 6.45 -55.46 11.74
C HIS A 359 5.61 -55.23 10.47
N SER A 360 6.32 -54.91 9.38
CA SER A 360 6.50 -55.78 8.19
C SER A 360 5.36 -56.76 7.78
N SER A 361 4.87 -56.62 6.55
CA SER A 361 5.23 -57.62 5.51
C SER A 361 5.13 -57.10 4.07
N LYS A 362 5.78 -57.83 3.17
CA LYS A 362 6.05 -57.52 1.75
C LYS A 362 4.83 -57.73 0.85
N THR A 363 4.81 -57.03 -0.28
CA THR A 363 4.67 -57.65 -1.62
C THR A 363 5.25 -56.72 -2.69
N VAL A 364 5.91 -57.28 -3.70
CA VAL A 364 6.46 -56.55 -4.86
C VAL A 364 5.71 -56.99 -6.11
N VAL A 365 5.29 -56.03 -6.95
CA VAL A 365 4.89 -56.27 -8.35
C VAL A 365 5.52 -55.19 -9.22
N THR A 366 6.03 -55.59 -10.39
CA THR A 366 6.90 -54.79 -11.25
C THR A 366 6.13 -53.92 -12.26
N MET A 367 6.81 -52.94 -12.85
CA MET A 367 6.27 -52.00 -13.86
C MET A 367 5.73 -52.68 -15.12
N VAL A 368 4.69 -52.07 -15.73
CA VAL A 368 4.44 -52.07 -17.17
C VAL A 368 4.09 -50.63 -17.60
N GLN A 369 4.50 -50.23 -18.81
CA GLN A 369 4.36 -48.86 -19.34
C GLN A 369 3.02 -48.65 -20.06
N ALA A 370 2.52 -47.40 -20.15
CA ALA A 370 2.60 -46.59 -21.40
C ALA A 370 1.56 -45.45 -21.55
N LYS A 371 2.06 -44.29 -22.04
CA LYS A 371 1.41 -43.26 -22.90
C LYS A 371 0.39 -42.26 -22.31
N HIS A 372 0.42 -41.08 -22.94
CA HIS A 372 -0.42 -39.88 -22.78
C HIS A 372 -1.95 -40.20 -22.86
N ASN A 373 -2.87 -39.39 -22.32
CA ASN A 373 -3.17 -38.06 -22.87
C ASN A 373 -4.13 -37.17 -22.03
N LYS A 374 -4.16 -35.88 -22.40
CA LYS A 374 -5.24 -34.87 -22.24
C LYS A 374 -5.67 -34.36 -20.84
N SER A 375 -5.52 -33.05 -20.71
CA SER A 375 -6.11 -32.10 -19.75
C SER A 375 -7.64 -31.94 -19.81
N LYS A 376 -8.27 -31.60 -18.67
CA LYS A 376 -9.41 -30.64 -18.49
C LYS A 376 -9.84 -30.62 -17.01
N PRO A 377 -10.57 -29.60 -16.50
CA PRO A 377 -10.69 -28.20 -16.95
C PRO A 377 -10.45 -27.16 -15.82
N ARG A 378 -10.22 -25.89 -16.20
CA ARG A 378 -10.33 -24.70 -15.31
C ARG A 378 -11.81 -24.55 -14.90
N LYS A 379 -12.11 -24.23 -13.62
CA LYS A 379 -13.49 -23.90 -13.19
C LYS A 379 -13.71 -22.39 -13.25
N GLN A 380 -14.84 -21.96 -13.83
CA GLN A 380 -15.32 -20.58 -13.74
C GLN A 380 -16.02 -20.31 -12.39
N PRO A 381 -16.17 -19.04 -11.96
CA PRO A 381 -16.92 -18.69 -10.75
C PRO A 381 -18.43 -18.91 -10.94
N HIS A 382 -19.11 -19.39 -9.89
CA HIS A 382 -20.58 -19.38 -9.87
C HIS A 382 -21.09 -17.99 -9.45
N GLN A 383 -21.99 -17.41 -10.25
CA GLN A 383 -22.73 -16.21 -9.87
C GLN A 383 -23.74 -16.47 -8.73
N ALA A 384 -24.19 -15.36 -8.12
CA ALA A 384 -25.37 -15.20 -7.27
C ALA A 384 -25.35 -15.80 -5.85
N LYS A 385 -25.03 -14.95 -4.87
CA LYS A 385 -25.79 -14.88 -3.61
C LYS A 385 -26.11 -13.43 -3.26
N LYS A 386 -27.38 -13.16 -2.94
CA LYS A 386 -27.90 -11.81 -2.70
C LYS A 386 -27.49 -11.28 -1.33
N TYR A 387 -27.01 -10.04 -1.26
CA TYR A 387 -27.64 -8.89 -0.57
C TYR A 387 -26.58 -7.82 -0.29
N GLY A 388 -26.59 -6.74 -1.09
CA GLY A 388 -25.98 -5.47 -0.69
C GLY A 388 -26.55 -5.06 0.67
N LYS A 389 -25.69 -4.63 1.59
CA LYS A 389 -26.01 -4.63 3.01
C LYS A 389 -26.95 -3.48 3.32
N GLN A 390 -28.19 -3.81 3.73
CA GLN A 390 -29.23 -2.81 4.04
C GLN A 390 -28.80 -1.77 5.10
N THR A 391 -27.71 -2.04 5.83
CA THR A 391 -27.02 -1.14 6.76
C THR A 391 -26.22 -0.01 6.11
N ASP A 392 -25.62 -0.15 4.92
CA ASP A 392 -24.80 0.91 4.30
C ASP A 392 -25.70 2.03 3.76
N MET A 393 -26.72 1.65 2.97
CA MET A 393 -27.85 2.51 2.59
C MET A 393 -28.51 3.25 3.76
N ALA A 394 -28.43 2.73 4.99
CA ALA A 394 -28.96 3.39 6.19
C ALA A 394 -28.00 4.42 6.82
N GLN A 395 -26.69 4.26 6.61
CA GLN A 395 -25.64 5.18 7.08
C GLN A 395 -25.40 6.33 6.08
N PHE A 396 -25.47 6.03 4.78
CA PHE A 396 -25.26 7.00 3.70
C PHE A 396 -26.45 7.95 3.50
N ARG A 397 -27.70 7.51 3.78
CA ARG A 397 -28.90 8.36 3.69
C ARG A 397 -28.77 9.69 4.45
N PRO A 398 -28.38 9.74 5.74
CA PRO A 398 -28.10 10.99 6.46
C PRO A 398 -27.18 11.99 5.76
N GLN A 399 -26.11 11.52 5.10
CA GLN A 399 -25.16 12.38 4.38
C GLN A 399 -25.81 13.05 3.16
N LEU A 400 -26.61 12.30 2.40
CA LEU A 400 -27.33 12.83 1.24
C LEU A 400 -28.54 13.67 1.66
N ASP A 401 -29.26 13.28 2.72
CA ASP A 401 -30.35 14.06 3.31
C ASP A 401 -29.88 15.47 3.75
N ALA A 402 -28.66 15.58 4.28
CA ALA A 402 -28.05 16.86 4.66
C ALA A 402 -27.74 17.78 3.45
N LEU A 403 -27.61 17.21 2.24
CA LEU A 403 -27.46 17.92 0.98
C LEU A 403 -28.80 18.18 0.26
N GLY A 404 -29.93 17.75 0.84
CA GLY A 404 -31.24 17.80 0.17
C GLY A 404 -31.41 16.73 -0.93
N LEU A 405 -30.65 15.64 -0.86
CA LEU A 405 -30.60 14.58 -1.87
C LEU A 405 -31.20 13.26 -1.36
N LYS A 406 -31.61 12.41 -2.30
CA LYS A 406 -32.06 11.04 -2.05
C LYS A 406 -31.43 10.07 -3.05
N ILE A 407 -31.23 8.83 -2.61
CA ILE A 407 -30.83 7.72 -3.47
C ILE A 407 -32.09 7.14 -4.13
N VAL A 408 -32.11 7.08 -5.45
CA VAL A 408 -33.02 6.23 -6.22
C VAL A 408 -32.32 4.90 -6.42
N GLN A 409 -32.86 3.84 -5.83
CA GLN A 409 -32.27 2.50 -5.95
C GLN A 409 -32.57 1.92 -7.33
N VAL A 410 -31.53 1.40 -7.98
CA VAL A 410 -31.61 0.74 -9.29
C VAL A 410 -31.38 -0.77 -9.16
N THR A 411 -31.77 -1.52 -10.18
CA THR A 411 -31.60 -2.97 -10.19
C THR A 411 -30.10 -3.35 -10.14
N ALA A 412 -29.75 -4.25 -9.21
CA ALA A 412 -28.39 -4.74 -8.98
C ALA A 412 -28.12 -6.03 -9.79
N ASP A 413 -28.13 -5.89 -11.12
CA ASP A 413 -27.91 -6.93 -12.13
C ASP A 413 -26.55 -6.78 -12.86
N GLY A 414 -25.70 -5.87 -12.40
CA GLY A 414 -24.45 -5.49 -13.09
C GLY A 414 -24.62 -4.38 -14.13
N ASN A 415 -25.84 -4.08 -14.58
CA ASN A 415 -26.13 -2.87 -15.38
C ASN A 415 -26.21 -1.59 -14.52
N CYS A 416 -26.00 -1.68 -13.19
CA CYS A 416 -26.36 -0.63 -12.23
C CYS A 416 -25.80 0.78 -12.56
N PHE A 417 -24.60 0.90 -13.14
CA PHE A 417 -24.09 2.18 -13.65
C PHE A 417 -24.98 2.74 -14.76
N PHE A 418 -25.21 1.96 -15.83
CA PHE A 418 -26.02 2.38 -16.98
C PHE A 418 -27.50 2.58 -16.60
N ARG A 419 -28.02 1.83 -15.63
CA ARG A 419 -29.34 2.02 -15.02
C ARG A 419 -29.45 3.34 -14.26
N ALA A 420 -28.46 3.67 -13.43
CA ALA A 420 -28.42 4.94 -12.71
C ALA A 420 -28.19 6.14 -13.66
N LEU A 421 -27.42 5.95 -14.73
CA LEU A 421 -27.24 6.91 -15.82
C LEU A 421 -28.55 7.13 -16.60
N ALA A 422 -29.29 6.07 -16.90
CA ALA A 422 -30.60 6.13 -17.55
C ALA A 422 -31.66 6.83 -16.67
N ASP A 423 -31.74 6.52 -15.37
CA ASP A 423 -32.61 7.27 -14.45
C ASP A 423 -32.25 8.76 -14.47
N GLN A 424 -30.98 9.09 -14.26
CA GLN A 424 -30.52 10.47 -14.24
C GLN A 424 -30.91 11.21 -15.53
N LEU A 425 -30.70 10.59 -16.68
CA LEU A 425 -30.89 11.24 -17.97
C LEU A 425 -32.35 11.30 -18.44
N GLU A 426 -33.16 10.27 -18.20
CA GLU A 426 -34.49 10.09 -18.78
C GLU A 426 -35.65 10.06 -17.77
N GLY A 427 -35.45 9.47 -16.58
CA GLY A 427 -36.54 9.16 -15.64
C GLY A 427 -36.86 7.69 -15.42
N SER A 428 -36.19 6.76 -16.10
CA SER A 428 -36.28 5.32 -15.81
C SER A 428 -34.95 4.62 -16.01
N GLU A 429 -34.72 3.53 -15.28
CA GLU A 429 -33.57 2.65 -15.49
C GLU A 429 -33.67 1.77 -16.74
N ASP A 430 -34.86 1.65 -17.36
CA ASP A 430 -35.13 0.75 -18.48
C ASP A 430 -34.23 1.01 -19.71
N GLU A 431 -33.86 2.27 -19.94
CA GLU A 431 -33.04 2.70 -21.08
C GLU A 431 -31.53 2.36 -20.91
N HIS A 432 -31.14 1.57 -19.90
CA HIS A 432 -29.74 1.22 -19.62
C HIS A 432 -28.99 0.63 -20.84
N GLY A 433 -29.65 -0.19 -21.66
CA GLY A 433 -29.05 -0.79 -22.86
C GLY A 433 -28.64 0.24 -23.91
N LYS A 434 -29.49 1.26 -24.15
CA LYS A 434 -29.18 2.40 -25.03
C LYS A 434 -27.93 3.14 -24.54
N TYR A 435 -27.84 3.39 -23.23
CA TYR A 435 -26.68 4.08 -22.65
C TYR A 435 -25.41 3.22 -22.64
N ARG A 436 -25.51 1.89 -22.43
CA ARG A 436 -24.40 0.95 -22.63
C ARG A 436 -23.86 1.04 -24.05
N SER A 437 -24.72 0.89 -25.06
CA SER A 437 -24.28 0.98 -26.46
C SER A 437 -23.76 2.37 -26.84
N MET A 438 -24.36 3.47 -26.35
CA MET A 438 -23.80 4.81 -26.59
C MET A 438 -22.36 4.96 -26.03
N VAL A 439 -22.10 4.42 -24.84
CA VAL A 439 -20.77 4.44 -24.21
C VAL A 439 -19.79 3.55 -24.97
N VAL A 440 -20.15 2.30 -25.26
CA VAL A 440 -19.28 1.35 -25.95
C VAL A 440 -18.99 1.79 -27.39
N GLN A 441 -19.95 2.36 -28.11
CA GLN A 441 -19.72 2.93 -29.44
C GLN A 441 -18.88 4.22 -29.38
N TYR A 442 -18.92 4.99 -28.28
CA TYR A 442 -17.99 6.10 -28.06
C TYR A 442 -16.56 5.60 -27.84
N ILE A 443 -16.37 4.55 -27.02
CA ILE A 443 -15.07 3.91 -26.79
C ILE A 443 -14.52 3.37 -28.12
N LYS A 444 -15.29 2.52 -28.82
CA LYS A 444 -14.96 1.97 -30.16
C LYS A 444 -14.53 3.04 -31.17
N LYS A 445 -15.19 4.21 -31.17
CA LYS A 445 -14.88 5.32 -32.09
C LYS A 445 -13.61 6.09 -31.73
N ASN A 446 -13.23 6.14 -30.46
CA ASN A 446 -12.07 6.89 -29.98
C ASN A 446 -11.00 5.93 -29.45
N ARG A 447 -10.75 4.81 -30.16
CA ARG A 447 -9.91 3.68 -29.73
C ARG A 447 -8.57 4.12 -29.14
N GLU A 448 -7.83 4.97 -29.85
CA GLU A 448 -6.54 5.55 -29.44
C GLU A 448 -6.57 6.22 -28.04
N THR A 449 -7.72 6.76 -27.63
CA THR A 449 -7.91 7.44 -26.33
C THR A 449 -8.29 6.48 -25.19
N PHE A 450 -8.75 5.26 -25.50
CA PHE A 450 -9.29 4.31 -24.51
C PHE A 450 -8.52 2.99 -24.43
N GLU A 451 -7.89 2.54 -25.51
CA GLU A 451 -7.08 1.31 -25.55
C GLU A 451 -5.92 1.30 -24.53
N PRO A 452 -5.18 2.40 -24.28
CA PRO A 452 -4.13 2.43 -23.25
C PRO A 452 -4.59 2.29 -21.80
N PHE A 453 -5.89 2.16 -21.55
CA PHE A 453 -6.48 2.00 -20.20
C PHE A 453 -7.10 0.61 -19.97
N ILE A 454 -7.01 -0.28 -20.96
CA ILE A 454 -7.44 -1.68 -20.87
C ILE A 454 -6.27 -2.52 -20.35
N GLU A 455 -6.55 -3.59 -19.61
CA GLU A 455 -5.53 -4.53 -19.12
C GLU A 455 -4.81 -5.21 -20.29
N ASP A 456 -3.47 -5.29 -20.27
CA ASP A 456 -2.64 -5.82 -21.37
C ASP A 456 -2.99 -7.27 -21.79
N GLU A 457 -3.64 -8.05 -20.91
CA GLU A 457 -4.12 -9.40 -21.20
C GLU A 457 -5.44 -9.45 -22.00
N VAL A 458 -6.12 -8.31 -22.23
CA VAL A 458 -7.46 -8.23 -22.84
C VAL A 458 -7.45 -7.34 -24.10
N PRO A 459 -7.61 -7.91 -25.32
CA PRO A 459 -7.66 -7.12 -26.55
C PRO A 459 -8.81 -6.10 -26.56
N PHE A 460 -8.57 -4.89 -27.08
CA PHE A 460 -9.56 -3.80 -27.14
C PHE A 460 -10.92 -4.23 -27.72
N ASP A 461 -10.93 -5.02 -28.79
CA ASP A 461 -12.17 -5.47 -29.43
C ASP A 461 -12.90 -6.55 -28.62
N GLU A 462 -12.18 -7.33 -27.79
CA GLU A 462 -12.77 -8.30 -26.85
C GLU A 462 -13.32 -7.59 -25.62
N TYR A 463 -12.62 -6.60 -25.07
CA TYR A 463 -13.14 -5.69 -24.06
C TYR A 463 -14.40 -4.96 -24.55
N CYS A 464 -14.36 -4.42 -25.77
CA CYS A 464 -15.47 -3.71 -26.40
C CYS A 464 -16.67 -4.61 -26.79
N GLN A 465 -16.47 -5.92 -26.90
CA GLN A 465 -17.57 -6.90 -26.98
C GLN A 465 -18.10 -7.23 -25.58
N THR A 466 -17.19 -7.48 -24.63
CA THR A 466 -17.52 -7.78 -23.23
C THR A 466 -18.33 -6.67 -22.57
N MET A 467 -17.99 -5.40 -22.82
CA MET A 467 -18.71 -4.24 -22.29
C MET A 467 -20.05 -3.98 -23.01
N GLU A 468 -20.24 -4.46 -24.24
CA GLU A 468 -21.54 -4.41 -24.95
C GLU A 468 -22.52 -5.44 -24.37
N ASN A 469 -22.04 -6.51 -23.72
CA ASN A 469 -22.90 -7.53 -23.10
C ASN A 469 -23.71 -6.97 -21.92
N ASP A 470 -24.95 -7.47 -21.79
CA ASP A 470 -25.82 -7.16 -20.66
C ASP A 470 -25.23 -7.66 -19.34
N GLY A 471 -25.37 -6.86 -18.28
CA GLY A 471 -24.84 -7.19 -16.94
C GLY A 471 -23.33 -7.01 -16.74
N THR A 472 -22.53 -6.70 -17.77
CA THR A 472 -21.08 -6.40 -17.58
C THR A 472 -20.89 -5.09 -16.80
N TRP A 473 -20.08 -5.12 -15.75
CA TRP A 473 -19.86 -3.96 -14.85
C TRP A 473 -19.04 -2.87 -15.54
N ALA A 474 -19.34 -1.61 -15.19
CA ALA A 474 -18.71 -0.42 -15.76
C ALA A 474 -17.56 0.09 -14.88
N GLY A 475 -16.40 0.34 -15.50
CA GLY A 475 -15.21 0.90 -14.85
C GLY A 475 -15.07 2.41 -15.05
N HIS A 476 -13.91 2.96 -14.68
CA HIS A 476 -13.62 4.39 -14.84
C HIS A 476 -13.70 4.85 -16.31
N MET A 477 -13.33 3.98 -17.26
CA MET A 477 -13.43 4.22 -18.69
C MET A 477 -14.88 4.46 -19.15
N GLU A 478 -15.82 3.62 -18.73
CA GLU A 478 -17.25 3.79 -19.05
C GLU A 478 -17.79 5.09 -18.48
N LEU A 479 -17.38 5.47 -17.27
CA LEU A 479 -17.78 6.73 -16.65
C LEU A 479 -17.22 7.94 -17.42
N GLN A 480 -15.96 7.88 -17.87
CA GLN A 480 -15.33 8.92 -18.68
C GLN A 480 -15.98 9.05 -20.07
N ALA A 481 -16.19 7.92 -20.76
CA ALA A 481 -16.90 7.87 -22.04
C ALA A 481 -18.37 8.30 -21.91
N ALA A 482 -19.08 7.90 -20.85
CA ALA A 482 -20.44 8.34 -20.55
C ALA A 482 -20.53 9.85 -20.39
N SER A 483 -19.60 10.44 -19.62
CA SER A 483 -19.55 11.89 -19.46
C SER A 483 -19.42 12.60 -20.82
N LEU A 484 -18.49 12.14 -21.67
CA LEU A 484 -18.23 12.72 -22.98
C LEU A 484 -19.43 12.56 -23.95
N VAL A 485 -19.97 11.33 -24.10
CA VAL A 485 -21.05 11.06 -25.06
C VAL A 485 -22.40 11.66 -24.64
N THR A 486 -22.69 11.74 -23.34
CA THR A 486 -23.91 12.38 -22.79
C THR A 486 -23.73 13.89 -22.56
N ARG A 487 -22.55 14.44 -22.89
CA ARG A 487 -22.15 15.85 -22.72
C ARG A 487 -22.49 16.39 -21.33
N SER A 488 -22.18 15.61 -20.30
CA SER A 488 -22.53 15.89 -18.91
C SER A 488 -21.34 15.55 -18.00
N ASN A 489 -21.10 16.36 -16.98
CA ASN A 489 -20.16 16.04 -15.90
C ASN A 489 -20.78 14.99 -14.95
N ILE A 490 -19.96 14.21 -14.26
CA ILE A 490 -20.43 13.21 -13.27
C ILE A 490 -19.89 13.57 -11.88
N CYS A 491 -20.73 13.43 -10.86
CA CYS A 491 -20.40 13.54 -9.44
C CYS A 491 -20.78 12.23 -8.74
N ILE A 492 -19.79 11.50 -8.24
CA ILE A 492 -19.98 10.26 -7.49
C ILE A 492 -19.93 10.60 -5.99
N HIS A 493 -21.03 10.36 -5.30
CA HIS A 493 -21.10 10.40 -3.85
C HIS A 493 -20.67 9.04 -3.28
N GLN A 494 -19.94 9.04 -2.17
CA GLN A 494 -19.56 7.84 -1.41
C GLN A 494 -19.81 8.07 0.08
N ASN A 495 -20.17 7.02 0.81
CA ASN A 495 -20.44 7.09 2.25
C ASN A 495 -19.14 7.46 3.02
N MET A 496 -19.20 8.53 3.83
CA MET A 496 -18.08 9.07 4.62
C MET A 496 -16.78 9.37 3.84
N SER A 497 -16.85 9.53 2.52
CA SER A 497 -15.70 9.78 1.64
C SER A 497 -15.89 11.05 0.78
N PRO A 498 -14.81 11.66 0.25
CA PRO A 498 -14.90 12.77 -0.69
C PRO A 498 -15.76 12.43 -1.91
N ARG A 499 -16.41 13.46 -2.48
CA ARG A 499 -17.18 13.30 -3.72
C ARG A 499 -16.24 13.35 -4.91
N TRP A 500 -16.20 12.28 -5.69
CA TRP A 500 -15.40 12.19 -6.92
C TRP A 500 -16.10 12.89 -8.07
N TYR A 501 -15.32 13.48 -8.98
CA TYR A 501 -15.86 14.19 -10.15
C TYR A 501 -15.17 13.77 -11.43
N ILE A 502 -15.96 13.72 -12.49
CA ILE A 502 -15.50 13.74 -13.88
C ILE A 502 -16.01 15.04 -14.49
N ARG A 503 -15.08 15.92 -14.88
CA ARG A 503 -15.35 17.32 -15.29
C ARG A 503 -14.85 17.61 -16.70
N ASN A 504 -15.33 16.86 -17.69
CA ASN A 504 -14.97 17.06 -19.09
C ASN A 504 -15.50 18.40 -19.69
N PHE A 505 -16.37 19.12 -18.97
CA PHE A 505 -16.91 20.41 -19.40
C PHE A 505 -16.85 21.44 -18.28
N GLU A 506 -15.91 22.39 -18.36
CA GLU A 506 -15.73 23.47 -17.37
C GLU A 506 -16.74 24.62 -17.52
N GLN A 507 -17.39 24.75 -18.68
CA GLN A 507 -18.22 25.91 -18.99
C GLN A 507 -19.53 25.90 -18.17
N PRO A 508 -19.99 27.06 -17.64
CA PRO A 508 -21.28 27.15 -16.96
C PRO A 508 -22.44 26.72 -17.85
N GLY A 509 -23.30 25.84 -17.34
CA GLY A 509 -24.51 25.36 -18.03
C GLY A 509 -24.47 23.90 -18.49
N TYR A 510 -23.30 23.23 -18.47
CA TYR A 510 -23.24 21.79 -18.65
C TYR A 510 -23.86 21.05 -17.45
N ARG A 511 -24.61 19.97 -17.73
CA ARG A 511 -25.33 19.19 -16.72
C ARG A 511 -24.35 18.44 -15.82
N MET A 512 -24.68 18.31 -14.53
CA MET A 512 -24.02 17.37 -13.63
C MET A 512 -24.97 16.21 -13.30
N ILE A 513 -24.48 14.99 -13.48
CA ILE A 513 -25.13 13.72 -13.17
C ILE A 513 -24.65 13.30 -11.79
N HIS A 514 -25.56 12.96 -10.88
CA HIS A 514 -25.21 12.56 -9.52
C HIS A 514 -25.49 11.07 -9.31
N LEU A 515 -24.43 10.34 -8.96
CA LEU A 515 -24.44 8.91 -8.66
C LEU A 515 -24.00 8.68 -7.22
N SER A 516 -24.31 7.51 -6.67
CA SER A 516 -23.84 7.06 -5.36
C SER A 516 -23.25 5.66 -5.50
N TYR A 517 -22.09 5.44 -4.88
CA TYR A 517 -21.36 4.17 -4.92
C TYR A 517 -21.38 3.48 -3.55
N HIS A 518 -21.69 2.18 -3.54
CA HIS A 518 -22.03 1.38 -2.35
C HIS A 518 -21.34 0.02 -2.40
N ASP A 519 -21.01 -0.54 -1.23
CA ASP A 519 -20.44 -1.90 -1.04
C ASP A 519 -19.28 -2.25 -2.03
N GLU A 520 -18.49 -1.26 -2.45
CA GLU A 520 -17.39 -1.34 -3.46
C GLU A 520 -17.74 -1.87 -4.87
N GLU A 521 -19.00 -2.24 -5.15
CA GLU A 521 -19.42 -2.90 -6.40
C GLU A 521 -20.63 -2.24 -7.10
N HIS A 522 -21.38 -1.34 -6.45
CA HIS A 522 -22.74 -0.99 -6.89
C HIS A 522 -23.02 0.53 -6.98
N TYR A 523 -23.51 0.96 -8.14
CA TYR A 523 -24.01 2.32 -8.39
C TYR A 523 -25.52 2.45 -8.18
N ASN A 524 -25.96 3.59 -7.62
CA ASN A 524 -27.36 4.02 -7.57
C ASN A 524 -27.48 5.51 -7.96
N SER A 525 -28.62 5.91 -8.53
CA SER A 525 -28.89 7.32 -8.90
C SER A 525 -29.10 8.21 -7.67
N VAL A 526 -28.71 9.49 -7.75
CA VAL A 526 -28.92 10.48 -6.69
C VAL A 526 -29.68 11.69 -7.23
N ARG A 527 -30.88 11.94 -6.71
CA ARG A 527 -31.76 13.05 -7.11
C ARG A 527 -31.97 14.04 -5.97
N LEU A 528 -32.51 15.24 -6.26
CA LEU A 528 -33.11 16.10 -5.23
C LEU A 528 -34.19 15.32 -4.47
N LYS A 529 -34.34 15.60 -3.18
CA LYS A 529 -35.28 14.89 -2.31
C LYS A 529 -36.74 15.09 -2.76
N GLU A 530 -37.05 16.31 -3.19
CA GLU A 530 -38.30 16.77 -3.81
C GLU A 530 -38.41 16.53 -5.34
N ASP A 531 -37.48 15.79 -5.94
CA ASP A 531 -37.61 15.35 -7.33
C ASP A 531 -38.75 14.31 -7.45
N PRO A 532 -39.73 14.49 -8.36
CA PRO A 532 -40.86 13.57 -8.51
C PRO A 532 -40.50 12.21 -9.11
N GLY A 533 -39.39 12.10 -9.86
CA GLY A 533 -39.05 10.89 -10.62
C GLY A 533 -39.88 10.68 -11.90
N ASP A 534 -40.58 11.72 -12.40
CA ASP A 534 -41.45 11.64 -13.59
C ASP A 534 -40.73 12.01 -14.91
N GLY A 535 -39.40 12.07 -14.89
CA GLY A 535 -38.56 12.46 -16.02
C GLY A 535 -37.09 12.66 -15.63
N PRO A 536 -36.29 13.35 -16.46
CA PRO A 536 -34.87 13.61 -16.22
C PRO A 536 -34.59 14.23 -14.85
N ALA A 537 -33.58 13.73 -14.13
CA ALA A 537 -33.21 14.23 -12.79
C ALA A 537 -32.93 15.74 -12.80
N ARG A 538 -33.58 16.48 -11.89
CA ARG A 538 -33.47 17.93 -11.79
C ARG A 538 -32.04 18.36 -11.43
N PRO A 539 -31.54 19.49 -11.96
CA PRO A 539 -30.21 19.99 -11.64
C PRO A 539 -29.98 20.16 -10.13
N VAL A 540 -28.95 19.50 -9.62
CA VAL A 540 -28.53 19.57 -8.22
C VAL A 540 -27.47 20.67 -8.07
N ALA A 541 -27.68 21.57 -7.11
CA ALA A 541 -26.77 22.68 -6.81
C ALA A 541 -26.25 22.58 -5.37
N ILE A 542 -25.12 21.91 -5.18
CA ILE A 542 -24.48 21.74 -3.86
C ILE A 542 -23.62 22.97 -3.58
N LYS A 543 -23.94 23.68 -2.49
CA LYS A 543 -23.38 25.02 -2.21
C LYS A 543 -21.85 25.03 -2.10
N ALA A 544 -21.26 24.02 -1.46
CA ALA A 544 -19.80 23.88 -1.34
C ALA A 544 -19.07 23.85 -2.70
N ASP A 545 -19.74 23.40 -3.78
CA ASP A 545 -19.15 23.37 -5.12
C ASP A 545 -19.32 24.70 -5.87
N SER A 546 -20.27 25.54 -5.42
CA SER A 546 -20.46 26.92 -5.89
C SER A 546 -19.30 27.80 -5.42
N ASP A 547 -18.81 27.56 -4.21
CA ASP A 547 -17.69 28.29 -3.62
C ASP A 547 -16.36 27.89 -4.29
N LEU A 548 -16.18 26.60 -4.61
CA LEU A 548 -15.04 26.11 -5.41
C LEU A 548 -15.02 26.68 -6.84
N SER A 549 -16.18 26.75 -7.51
CA SER A 549 -16.27 27.27 -8.89
C SER A 549 -16.24 28.80 -8.98
N SER A 550 -16.65 29.52 -7.92
CA SER A 550 -16.48 30.99 -7.86
C SER A 550 -15.06 31.40 -7.47
N SER A 551 -14.34 30.59 -6.70
CA SER A 551 -12.92 30.82 -6.36
C SER A 551 -12.03 30.86 -7.61
N SER A 552 -12.21 29.94 -8.57
CA SER A 552 -11.47 29.96 -9.84
C SER A 552 -11.82 31.15 -10.75
N CYS A 553 -12.99 31.76 -10.57
CA CYS A 553 -13.41 32.96 -11.29
C CYS A 553 -12.84 34.25 -10.67
N GLN A 554 -12.78 34.34 -9.34
CA GLN A 554 -12.38 35.58 -8.64
C GLN A 554 -10.88 35.88 -8.79
N ALA A 555 -10.03 34.85 -8.86
CA ALA A 555 -8.58 34.95 -9.10
C ALA A 555 -8.18 35.66 -10.42
N LYS A 556 -9.13 35.94 -11.33
CA LYS A 556 -8.89 36.64 -12.60
C LYS A 556 -9.44 38.08 -12.67
N SER A 557 -9.87 38.67 -11.55
CA SER A 557 -10.54 39.99 -11.55
C SER A 557 -9.81 41.17 -10.85
N GLU A 558 -8.96 40.93 -9.85
CA GLU A 558 -8.38 41.99 -9.01
C GLU A 558 -6.95 42.44 -9.41
N LEU A 559 -6.72 42.82 -10.67
CA LEU A 559 -5.54 43.66 -10.99
C LEU A 559 -5.71 44.61 -12.20
N LYS A 560 -6.75 45.46 -12.19
CA LYS A 560 -6.90 46.55 -13.18
C LYS A 560 -7.28 47.90 -12.59
N LYS A 561 -6.32 48.59 -11.94
CA LYS A 561 -6.31 50.08 -11.81
C LYS A 561 -4.99 50.72 -11.36
N SER A 562 -4.01 50.82 -12.26
CA SER A 562 -3.13 52.00 -12.37
C SER A 562 -2.48 52.05 -13.77
N LYS A 563 -1.70 53.09 -14.09
CA LYS A 563 -1.34 53.48 -15.47
C LYS A 563 0.15 53.26 -15.76
N GLY A 564 0.52 52.81 -16.97
CA GLY A 564 1.85 53.11 -17.52
C GLY A 564 2.43 52.20 -18.62
N GLY A 565 2.12 52.49 -19.89
CA GLY A 565 2.98 52.13 -21.04
C GLY A 565 2.91 50.67 -21.57
N PRO A 566 3.10 50.45 -22.88
CA PRO A 566 3.20 49.11 -23.47
C PRO A 566 4.67 48.70 -23.67
N GLY A 567 5.10 47.65 -22.96
CA GLY A 567 6.24 46.82 -23.35
C GLY A 567 5.72 45.41 -23.63
N LYS A 568 6.13 44.82 -24.77
CA LYS A 568 6.07 43.35 -24.89
C LYS A 568 7.15 42.78 -23.99
N ASN A 569 6.81 41.83 -23.12
CA ASN A 569 7.80 40.89 -22.61
C ASN A 569 8.19 39.98 -23.77
N MET A 570 9.21 40.38 -24.53
CA MET A 570 9.82 39.50 -25.53
C MET A 570 10.61 38.45 -24.75
N VAL A 571 10.30 37.17 -24.94
CA VAL A 571 11.04 36.06 -24.32
C VAL A 571 12.52 36.22 -24.67
N ASP A 572 13.41 36.07 -23.68
CA ASP A 572 14.84 36.24 -23.94
C ASP A 572 15.38 35.09 -24.81
N ALA A 573 16.09 35.44 -25.88
CA ALA A 573 16.66 34.49 -26.84
C ALA A 573 17.87 33.71 -26.28
N GLY A 574 18.34 34.04 -25.07
CA GLY A 574 19.16 33.18 -24.24
C GLY A 574 18.32 32.14 -23.49
N SER A 575 17.29 32.57 -22.75
CA SER A 575 16.34 31.66 -22.05
C SER A 575 15.76 30.57 -22.97
N VAL A 576 15.31 30.92 -24.17
CA VAL A 576 14.81 29.93 -25.16
C VAL A 576 15.84 28.84 -25.44
N LYS A 577 17.12 29.21 -25.65
CA LYS A 577 18.20 28.26 -25.93
C LYS A 577 18.56 27.40 -24.74
N ILE A 578 18.47 27.95 -23.52
CA ILE A 578 18.71 27.18 -22.30
C ILE A 578 17.59 26.15 -22.11
N VAL A 579 16.33 26.52 -22.34
CA VAL A 579 15.21 25.57 -22.26
C VAL A 579 15.30 24.51 -23.35
N MET A 580 15.57 24.86 -24.62
CA MET A 580 15.79 23.87 -25.69
C MET A 580 16.90 22.88 -25.33
N ALA A 581 18.06 23.38 -24.87
CA ALA A 581 19.21 22.54 -24.50
C ALA A 581 18.98 21.70 -23.23
N GLY A 582 18.21 22.20 -22.26
CA GLY A 582 17.91 21.51 -21.00
C GLY A 582 16.74 20.53 -21.09
N SER A 583 15.86 20.70 -22.07
CA SER A 583 14.68 19.84 -22.28
C SER A 583 14.80 18.87 -23.46
N GLY A 584 15.72 19.08 -24.40
CA GLY A 584 15.81 18.32 -25.64
C GLY A 584 14.86 18.78 -26.75
N CYS A 585 13.93 19.70 -26.47
CA CYS A 585 12.90 20.10 -27.42
C CYS A 585 13.48 20.96 -28.57
N GLU A 586 13.43 20.44 -29.80
CA GLU A 586 13.86 21.16 -31.01
C GLU A 586 12.86 22.26 -31.46
N ASN A 587 11.63 22.28 -30.92
CA ASN A 587 10.60 23.23 -31.32
C ASN A 587 10.67 24.54 -30.51
N ALA A 588 11.39 25.53 -31.06
CA ALA A 588 11.55 26.85 -30.45
C ALA A 588 10.22 27.59 -30.19
N GLU A 589 9.20 27.44 -31.04
CA GLU A 589 7.89 28.10 -30.83
C GLU A 589 7.12 27.48 -29.65
N LYS A 590 7.26 26.16 -29.43
CA LYS A 590 6.72 25.47 -28.25
C LYS A 590 7.43 25.94 -26.99
N VAL A 591 8.76 26.08 -27.04
CA VAL A 591 9.59 26.58 -25.94
C VAL A 591 9.26 28.03 -25.58
N GLU A 592 9.09 28.92 -26.56
CA GLU A 592 8.68 30.31 -26.31
C GLU A 592 7.31 30.39 -25.63
N GLN A 593 6.32 29.62 -26.10
CA GLN A 593 4.99 29.57 -25.50
C GLN A 593 4.99 29.01 -24.07
N ILE A 594 5.86 28.05 -23.76
CA ILE A 594 5.96 27.47 -22.40
C ILE A 594 6.74 28.41 -21.47
N LEU A 595 7.76 29.13 -21.97
CA LEU A 595 8.40 30.22 -21.23
C LEU A 595 7.43 31.37 -20.94
N GLU A 596 6.52 31.74 -21.86
CA GLU A 596 5.46 32.72 -21.56
C GLU A 596 4.48 32.20 -20.50
N GLN A 597 4.10 30.92 -20.53
CA GLN A 597 3.22 30.30 -19.54
C GLN A 597 3.86 30.19 -18.15
N MET A 598 5.15 29.85 -18.07
CA MET A 598 5.93 29.79 -16.83
C MET A 598 6.53 31.14 -16.43
N ALA A 599 5.99 32.25 -16.95
CA ALA A 599 6.38 33.63 -16.62
C ALA A 599 7.89 33.97 -16.78
N GLY A 600 8.60 33.23 -17.63
CA GLY A 600 10.04 33.34 -17.87
C GLY A 600 10.92 32.42 -17.02
N ASP A 601 10.34 31.54 -16.18
CA ASP A 601 11.09 30.54 -15.42
C ASP A 601 11.61 29.44 -16.36
N VAL A 602 12.93 29.37 -16.48
CA VAL A 602 13.67 28.44 -17.35
C VAL A 602 13.66 27.02 -16.79
N ASP A 603 13.77 26.85 -15.47
CA ASP A 603 13.83 25.53 -14.85
C ASP A 603 12.45 24.86 -14.85
N ALA A 604 11.38 25.62 -14.58
CA ALA A 604 10.00 25.14 -14.69
C ALA A 604 9.60 24.81 -16.14
N ALA A 605 10.04 25.61 -17.13
CA ALA A 605 9.82 25.32 -18.54
C ALA A 605 10.55 24.04 -19.00
N ILE A 606 11.75 23.77 -18.46
CA ILE A 606 12.48 22.51 -18.68
C ILE A 606 11.75 21.32 -18.02
N GLU A 607 11.33 21.45 -16.76
CA GLU A 607 10.64 20.37 -16.02
C GLU A 607 9.32 19.97 -16.74
N TYR A 608 8.56 20.94 -17.27
CA TYR A 608 7.37 20.70 -18.09
C TYR A 608 7.68 19.97 -19.40
N LEU A 609 8.63 20.47 -20.21
CA LEU A 609 8.92 19.90 -21.54
C LEU A 609 9.54 18.50 -21.50
N VAL A 610 10.27 18.15 -20.44
CA VAL A 610 10.81 16.81 -20.26
C VAL A 610 9.70 15.82 -19.88
N ALA A 611 8.82 16.22 -18.96
CA ALA A 611 7.67 15.40 -18.56
C ALA A 611 6.69 15.13 -19.73
N GLU A 612 6.68 16.00 -20.74
CA GLU A 612 5.92 15.81 -21.97
C GLU A 612 6.58 14.78 -22.92
N GLN A 613 7.90 14.88 -23.15
CA GLN A 613 8.65 13.98 -24.06
C GLN A 613 8.74 12.53 -23.56
N GLU A 614 8.76 12.30 -22.24
CA GLU A 614 8.70 10.94 -21.65
C GLU A 614 7.38 10.20 -21.98
N THR A 615 6.38 10.88 -22.57
CA THR A 615 5.16 10.25 -23.10
C THR A 615 5.20 9.94 -24.61
N GLU A 616 6.15 10.51 -25.37
CA GLU A 616 6.24 10.35 -26.83
C GLU A 616 7.18 9.19 -27.24
N GLU A 617 8.29 8.96 -26.52
CA GLU A 617 9.30 7.92 -26.87
C GLU A 617 8.77 6.47 -26.81
N ILE A 618 7.64 6.21 -26.14
CA ILE A 618 7.02 4.87 -26.07
C ILE A 618 6.33 4.48 -27.40
N SER A 619 6.10 5.44 -28.31
CA SER A 619 5.20 5.26 -29.45
C SER A 619 5.78 4.54 -30.69
N GLU A 620 7.11 4.39 -30.83
CA GLU A 620 7.69 3.90 -32.09
C GLU A 620 7.83 2.36 -32.22
N GLU A 621 8.06 1.60 -31.14
CA GLU A 621 8.49 0.19 -31.27
C GLU A 621 7.40 -0.81 -31.72
N ILE A 622 6.11 -0.58 -31.46
CA ILE A 622 5.03 -1.57 -31.73
C ILE A 622 4.44 -1.41 -33.15
N SER A 623 5.29 -1.13 -34.13
CA SER A 623 4.91 -0.89 -35.54
C SER A 623 4.90 -2.15 -36.43
N LEU A 624 4.63 -3.36 -35.90
CA LEU A 624 4.68 -4.61 -36.67
C LEU A 624 3.56 -5.63 -36.42
N SER A 625 2.87 -5.96 -37.51
CA SER A 625 2.02 -7.15 -37.81
C SER A 625 0.59 -7.22 -37.23
N ASN A 626 -0.38 -7.15 -38.15
CA ASN A 626 -1.82 -7.26 -37.90
C ASN A 626 -2.30 -8.72 -37.79
N CYS A 627 -3.30 -8.97 -36.92
CA CYS A 627 -4.64 -9.57 -37.16
C CYS A 627 -4.86 -10.77 -38.14
N PRO A 628 -6.01 -11.51 -38.08
CA PRO A 628 -6.82 -11.94 -36.92
C PRO A 628 -7.49 -13.37 -37.08
N ALA A 629 -8.39 -13.74 -36.14
CA ALA A 629 -9.65 -14.52 -36.35
C ALA A 629 -9.58 -16.06 -36.62
N GLU A 630 -10.57 -16.95 -36.33
CA GLU A 630 -11.90 -16.83 -35.66
C GLU A 630 -12.59 -18.20 -35.31
N THR A 631 -13.62 -18.20 -34.42
CA THR A 631 -14.81 -19.12 -34.32
C THR A 631 -14.64 -20.64 -33.94
N SER A 632 -15.64 -21.50 -33.56
CA SER A 632 -17.13 -21.44 -33.44
C SER A 632 -17.80 -22.61 -32.62
N TYR A 633 -18.92 -22.36 -31.91
CA TYR A 633 -20.17 -23.18 -31.62
C TYR A 633 -20.25 -24.52 -30.81
N ASP A 634 -21.16 -24.54 -29.80
CA ASP A 634 -22.34 -25.39 -29.37
C ASP A 634 -22.33 -26.97 -29.46
N ASP A 635 -23.26 -27.81 -28.90
CA ASP A 635 -24.57 -27.67 -28.18
C ASP A 635 -24.95 -28.93 -27.30
N ALA A 636 -26.03 -28.84 -26.48
CA ALA A 636 -27.08 -29.88 -26.15
C ALA A 636 -26.79 -31.13 -25.22
N VAL A 637 -27.73 -31.84 -24.52
CA VAL A 637 -29.15 -31.70 -24.04
C VAL A 637 -29.58 -32.84 -23.03
N HIS A 638 -30.67 -32.67 -22.24
CA HIS A 638 -31.45 -33.65 -21.39
C HIS A 638 -30.80 -34.23 -20.10
N GLY A 639 -31.49 -34.76 -19.07
CA GLY A 639 -32.94 -35.00 -18.73
C GLY A 639 -33.11 -36.36 -17.99
N ILE A 640 -33.80 -36.58 -16.85
CA ILE A 640 -35.25 -36.47 -16.47
C ILE A 640 -35.42 -36.73 -14.93
N SER A 641 -36.64 -36.57 -14.36
CA SER A 641 -37.08 -36.72 -12.93
C SER A 641 -37.06 -38.17 -12.35
N GLU A 642 -37.46 -38.55 -11.11
CA GLU A 642 -38.34 -38.00 -10.01
C GLU A 642 -38.02 -38.75 -8.65
N GLN A 643 -38.69 -38.76 -7.47
CA GLN A 643 -40.01 -38.31 -6.93
C GLN A 643 -39.97 -38.05 -5.37
N SER A 644 -41.15 -37.94 -4.72
CA SER A 644 -41.51 -37.45 -3.36
C SER A 644 -41.67 -38.47 -2.20
N LYS A 645 -41.61 -38.00 -0.92
CA LYS A 645 -42.58 -38.17 0.24
C LYS A 645 -41.95 -37.76 1.61
N GLU A 646 -42.57 -37.06 2.59
CA GLU A 646 -43.71 -37.32 3.54
C GLU A 646 -43.41 -38.38 4.65
N LYS A 647 -43.81 -38.32 5.96
CA LYS A 647 -44.54 -37.43 6.94
C LYS A 647 -44.43 -38.08 8.38
N ASN A 648 -44.87 -37.63 9.59
CA ASN A 648 -45.58 -36.46 10.20
C ASN A 648 -45.42 -36.43 11.77
N GLU A 649 -45.76 -35.30 12.43
CA GLU A 649 -46.45 -35.09 13.77
C GLU A 649 -45.93 -35.51 15.19
N ASN A 650 -46.15 -34.58 16.17
CA ASN A 650 -46.48 -34.68 17.63
C ASN A 650 -45.49 -35.38 18.63
N ASP A 651 -45.55 -35.24 19.98
CA ASP A 651 -46.55 -34.64 20.91
C ASP A 651 -45.90 -33.97 22.19
N THR A 652 -46.60 -33.88 23.34
CA THR A 652 -46.50 -32.78 24.34
C THR A 652 -46.32 -33.19 25.83
N ILE A 653 -46.01 -32.22 26.74
CA ILE A 653 -46.35 -32.11 28.21
C ILE A 653 -45.22 -32.14 29.31
N ARG A 654 -45.02 -30.97 29.95
CA ARG A 654 -44.78 -30.58 31.39
C ARG A 654 -43.77 -31.26 32.37
N GLN A 655 -43.04 -30.36 33.07
CA GLN A 655 -42.80 -30.24 34.55
C GLN A 655 -42.07 -31.38 35.31
N ASP A 656 -41.45 -31.22 36.51
CA ASP A 656 -41.54 -30.17 37.56
C ASP A 656 -40.17 -29.83 38.23
N SER A 657 -40.15 -29.04 39.32
CA SER A 657 -38.96 -28.56 40.08
C SER A 657 -38.77 -29.28 41.46
N TRP A 658 -37.76 -29.07 42.33
CA TRP A 658 -37.37 -27.83 43.07
C TRP A 658 -36.12 -28.00 44.00
N THR A 659 -35.44 -26.89 44.31
CA THR A 659 -34.70 -26.49 45.56
C THR A 659 -33.92 -27.47 46.49
N ASN A 660 -32.67 -27.09 46.87
CA ASN A 660 -32.23 -26.68 48.24
C ASN A 660 -30.74 -26.21 48.20
N SER A 661 -30.25 -25.13 48.84
CA SER A 661 -30.16 -24.73 50.29
C SER A 661 -29.04 -25.52 51.05
N ILE A 662 -28.25 -25.02 52.03
CA ILE A 662 -28.34 -23.91 53.03
C ILE A 662 -26.90 -23.43 53.44
N LYS A 663 -26.75 -22.24 54.07
CA LYS A 663 -25.76 -21.79 55.13
C LYS A 663 -24.85 -20.58 54.77
N GLN A 664 -24.40 -19.69 55.69
CA GLN A 664 -24.99 -19.10 56.93
C GLN A 664 -24.09 -17.94 57.46
N THR A 665 -24.67 -16.77 57.83
CA THR A 665 -24.27 -15.77 58.90
C THR A 665 -22.78 -15.46 59.25
N HIS A 666 -22.31 -14.23 59.56
CA HIS A 666 -22.85 -13.17 60.44
C HIS A 666 -22.16 -11.76 60.31
N LYS A 667 -22.95 -10.70 60.54
CA LYS A 667 -22.69 -9.41 61.27
C LYS A 667 -21.55 -8.38 60.94
N ASP A 668 -22.02 -7.13 60.81
CA ASP A 668 -21.59 -5.86 61.44
C ASP A 668 -20.13 -5.32 61.29
N ASN A 669 -19.92 -4.31 60.42
CA ASN A 669 -19.85 -2.90 60.88
C ASN A 669 -19.80 -1.82 59.78
N ASN A 670 -19.98 -0.57 60.22
CA ASN A 670 -20.28 0.65 59.46
C ASN A 670 -19.09 1.30 58.69
N MET A 671 -19.28 1.63 57.41
CA MET A 671 -18.57 2.67 56.64
C MET A 671 -19.35 2.95 55.34
N LEU A 672 -19.49 4.22 54.92
CA LEU A 672 -20.14 4.61 53.65
C LEU A 672 -19.15 4.50 52.47
N PRO A 673 -19.48 3.75 51.39
CA PRO A 673 -18.77 3.81 50.12
C PRO A 673 -19.51 4.67 49.09
N GLU A 674 -18.75 5.35 48.22
CA GLU A 674 -19.24 6.28 47.21
C GLU A 674 -20.13 5.62 46.13
N ASP A 675 -21.02 6.42 45.51
CA ASP A 675 -21.92 5.99 44.43
C ASP A 675 -21.16 5.51 43.18
N LYS A 676 -20.93 4.20 43.10
CA LYS A 676 -20.32 3.54 41.94
C LYS A 676 -21.24 3.63 40.72
N LYS A 677 -21.02 4.67 39.90
CA LYS A 677 -21.70 4.92 38.62
C LYS A 677 -21.75 3.64 37.77
N ILE A 678 -22.96 3.11 37.57
CA ILE A 678 -23.19 1.90 36.78
C ILE A 678 -22.85 2.19 35.30
N PRO A 679 -21.94 1.41 34.67
CA PRO A 679 -21.58 1.64 33.27
C PRO A 679 -22.79 1.55 32.34
N ARG A 680 -22.98 2.59 31.52
CA ARG A 680 -24.16 2.79 30.64
C ARG A 680 -24.59 1.57 29.83
N ASN A 681 -23.65 0.71 29.44
CA ASN A 681 -23.89 -0.49 28.62
C ASN A 681 -24.09 -1.80 29.41
N LYS A 682 -23.90 -1.86 30.74
CA LYS A 682 -24.20 -3.06 31.56
C LYS A 682 -25.71 -3.20 31.82
N ALA A 683 -26.14 -4.39 32.23
CA ALA A 683 -27.54 -4.69 32.57
C ALA A 683 -28.05 -3.80 33.72
N CYS A 684 -29.33 -3.41 33.68
CA CYS A 684 -29.92 -2.51 34.65
C CYS A 684 -30.31 -3.27 35.94
N PRO A 685 -29.86 -2.85 37.15
CA PRO A 685 -30.11 -3.61 38.39
C PRO A 685 -31.58 -3.59 38.86
N CYS A 686 -32.47 -2.84 38.21
CA CYS A 686 -33.91 -2.86 38.45
C CYS A 686 -34.63 -4.15 37.97
N GLY A 687 -33.89 -5.21 37.65
CA GLY A 687 -34.43 -6.48 37.15
C GLY A 687 -34.88 -6.47 35.67
N SER A 688 -34.88 -5.31 35.00
CA SER A 688 -35.17 -5.27 33.57
C SER A 688 -34.01 -5.85 32.74
N LYS A 689 -34.32 -6.71 31.75
CA LYS A 689 -33.34 -7.33 30.83
C LYS A 689 -32.77 -6.33 29.79
N LYS A 690 -32.62 -5.05 30.16
CA LYS A 690 -32.18 -3.94 29.30
C LYS A 690 -30.87 -3.35 29.83
N LYS A 691 -30.08 -2.70 28.95
CA LYS A 691 -28.88 -1.94 29.34
C LYS A 691 -29.27 -0.71 30.17
N TYR A 692 -28.44 -0.32 31.14
CA TYR A 692 -28.72 0.75 32.11
C TYR A 692 -29.13 2.08 31.44
N LYS A 693 -28.42 2.49 30.38
CA LYS A 693 -28.74 3.71 29.58
C LYS A 693 -30.09 3.67 28.85
N SER A 694 -30.73 2.50 28.77
CA SER A 694 -32.01 2.26 28.09
C SER A 694 -33.15 1.98 29.08
N CYS A 695 -32.90 2.23 30.37
CA CYS A 695 -33.85 2.08 31.45
C CYS A 695 -33.61 3.22 32.47
N CYS A 696 -33.12 2.93 33.68
CA CYS A 696 -32.95 3.91 34.76
C CYS A 696 -31.96 5.05 34.43
N GLY A 697 -30.96 4.82 33.57
CA GLY A 697 -29.98 5.83 33.18
C GLY A 697 -30.49 6.93 32.23
N SER A 698 -31.78 6.94 31.90
CA SER A 698 -32.40 7.89 30.96
C SER A 698 -32.93 9.18 31.63
N ALA A 699 -32.94 9.24 32.96
CA ALA A 699 -33.63 10.27 33.74
C ALA A 699 -32.72 11.45 34.12
N ALA A 700 -32.45 12.34 33.15
CA ALA A 700 -31.76 13.62 33.39
C ALA A 700 -32.48 14.80 32.69
N ARG A 701 -33.80 14.91 32.89
CA ARG A 701 -34.54 16.14 32.55
C ARG A 701 -34.39 17.15 33.68
N ARG A 702 -34.14 18.41 33.32
CA ARG A 702 -34.04 19.54 34.27
C ARG A 702 -35.38 19.74 35.01
N PRO A 703 -35.36 20.20 36.28
CA PRO A 703 -36.58 20.66 36.92
C PRO A 703 -37.10 21.92 36.21
N ASN A 704 -38.40 21.97 35.92
CA ASN A 704 -39.06 23.23 35.58
C ASN A 704 -39.40 23.97 36.89
N ILE A 705 -39.21 25.28 36.87
CA ILE A 705 -39.71 26.18 37.91
C ILE A 705 -41.15 26.57 37.52
N VAL A 706 -42.12 26.20 38.36
CA VAL A 706 -43.17 27.03 39.00
C VAL A 706 -43.90 26.13 39.99
#